data_AF-A0A2S6A6W9-F1
#
_entry.id   AF-A0A2S6A6W9-F1
#
_cell.length_a   1.000
_cell.length_b   1.000
_cell.length_c   1.000
_cell.angle_alpha   90.00
_cell.angle_beta   90.00
_cell.angle_gamma   90.00
#
_symmetry.space_group_name_H-M   'P 1'
#
loop_
_entity.id
_entity.type
_entity.pdbx_description
1 polymer ?
#
loop_
_entity_poly.entity_id
_entity_poly.type
_entity_poly.pdbx_seq_one_letter_code
_entity_poly.pdbx_strand_id
1 'polypeptide(L)'
;MNSSVVVADTEEQQSLVEAIARLLDRHWGPGAAHKLIQDPDRVSEVSLWSQLAEVGVAGLPVAESQGGSGGSWADFAVAAEALGSVVAPTPVIAVAGALGALSAPNVAGGDLSAQIASGRVVPAVAWTEHTGMPAVAGRFEAVAGDHPDRALVSGTAELILTPEADVVLVLAESESGPLLIAVPTSDTDAVRTERTQSLDLLRPLGAVNLRQAAGTVLATGDDAVGAIRRSLVTAGLALAGDLTGVASHCLWAAVDYAATREQFGKPIGAFQAVKHKCADMLAHVELARATAREVAGLLDSGAGAAALDQAVALALLESVTAAQHVTADYIQVLAGVGFTWEHEAHLYYRRAGASAPLFGGVSAARERLDPTRDAAASTVAAEIAPGSPAAELAAAVESLLPLHHEQWGADDSFPARLSWQQRLHQAGWIAPHWPTEFGGRGLSIVDQVACDQVLAGSRAPMLAGVLGVNNVAPTLMHYGTAEQREHLAAIQAGTEVWCQGFSEPGSGSDLASLRTRATLDGDEFVINGQKIWTSEGMEGTHCLLLVRTDPQAPPHKGISALLVPMDTPGITRRPITQITGEGGFAEVFFDDVRVPRSALLGPLHEGWKVTMTTLGFERAGVIMMAGRLEQTVLDLVTALAGHELPAHARAELTDRLSEARAVGLLGKRALGRIAAGGAPGAEHSVIKLVWSTTMQAIGDTHLRVLGPAAITTATGAAAQHDYLISRSATIAGGTTEIMRNILAERVLGMPK
;
A
#
# COMPACT_ATOMS: atom_id res chain seq x y z
N MET A 1 -24.17 6.95 1.18
CA MET A 1 -22.76 6.49 1.29
C MET A 1 -21.90 7.63 1.85
N ASN A 2 -21.03 7.40 2.85
CA ASN A 2 -20.09 8.42 3.36
C ASN A 2 -18.91 8.56 2.38
N SER A 3 -18.52 9.78 2.00
CA SER A 3 -17.42 10.04 1.05
C SER A 3 -16.08 9.49 1.51
N SER A 4 -15.91 9.22 2.80
CA SER A 4 -14.69 8.61 3.34
C SER A 4 -14.59 7.09 3.07
N VAL A 5 -15.68 6.44 2.68
CA VAL A 5 -15.73 4.98 2.45
C VAL A 5 -15.09 4.59 1.12
N VAL A 6 -15.27 5.40 0.07
CA VAL A 6 -14.67 5.15 -1.24
C VAL A 6 -13.72 6.30 -1.54
N VAL A 7 -12.45 5.99 -1.74
CA VAL A 7 -11.44 7.01 -2.04
C VAL A 7 -11.22 7.11 -3.54
N ALA A 8 -11.75 8.17 -4.14
CA ALA A 8 -11.45 8.58 -5.50
C ALA A 8 -10.04 9.21 -5.58
N ASP A 9 -9.34 8.96 -6.68
CA ASP A 9 -8.03 9.55 -6.94
C ASP A 9 -8.12 10.79 -7.87
N THR A 10 -9.26 10.98 -8.56
CA THR A 10 -9.54 12.16 -9.42
C THR A 10 -10.94 12.77 -9.17
N GLU A 11 -11.19 13.98 -9.69
CA GLU A 11 -12.51 14.64 -9.61
C GLU A 11 -13.59 13.91 -10.43
N GLU A 12 -13.22 13.30 -11.55
CA GLU A 12 -14.11 12.47 -12.37
C GLU A 12 -14.52 11.21 -11.61
N GLN A 13 -13.56 10.55 -10.95
CA GLN A 13 -13.85 9.40 -10.09
C GLN A 13 -14.74 9.78 -8.91
N GLN A 14 -14.53 10.95 -8.31
CA GLN A 14 -15.40 11.46 -7.25
C GLN A 14 -16.84 11.63 -7.77
N SER A 15 -16.99 12.22 -8.97
CA SER A 15 -18.29 12.38 -9.62
C SER A 15 -18.97 11.04 -9.93
N LEU A 16 -18.20 10.03 -10.34
CA LEU A 16 -18.66 8.66 -10.56
C LEU A 16 -19.17 8.03 -9.27
N VAL A 17 -18.40 8.11 -8.17
CA VAL A 17 -18.79 7.60 -6.85
C VAL A 17 -20.11 8.21 -6.39
N GLU A 18 -20.26 9.53 -6.54
CA GLU A 18 -21.51 10.21 -6.18
C GLU A 18 -22.69 9.79 -7.04
N ALA A 19 -22.48 9.53 -8.33
CA ALA A 19 -23.52 9.02 -9.22
C ALA A 19 -23.98 7.60 -8.82
N ILE A 20 -23.03 6.72 -8.53
CA ILE A 20 -23.30 5.36 -8.05
C ILE A 20 -24.02 5.41 -6.70
N ALA A 21 -23.55 6.23 -5.76
CA ALA A 21 -24.19 6.40 -4.45
C ALA A 21 -25.65 6.86 -4.57
N ARG A 22 -25.94 7.85 -5.43
CA ARG A 22 -27.32 8.31 -5.68
C ARG A 22 -28.23 7.23 -6.26
N LEU A 23 -27.70 6.32 -7.07
CA LEU A 23 -28.47 5.18 -7.59
C LEU A 23 -28.71 4.13 -6.52
N LEU A 24 -27.68 3.77 -5.77
CA LEU A 24 -27.80 2.83 -4.67
C LEU A 24 -28.77 3.34 -3.62
N ASP A 25 -28.76 4.62 -3.25
CA ASP A 25 -29.74 5.18 -2.31
C ASP A 25 -31.20 5.06 -2.81
N ARG A 26 -31.41 5.08 -4.13
CA ARG A 26 -32.76 4.91 -4.74
C ARG A 26 -33.19 3.45 -4.87
N HIS A 27 -32.29 2.55 -5.25
CA HIS A 27 -32.62 1.17 -5.65
C HIS A 27 -32.11 0.11 -4.66
N TRP A 28 -31.21 0.48 -3.76
CA TRP A 28 -30.56 -0.34 -2.74
C TRP A 28 -30.45 0.43 -1.40
N GLY A 29 -31.55 1.03 -0.97
CA GLY A 29 -31.58 1.86 0.24
C GLY A 29 -31.43 1.07 1.55
N PRO A 30 -31.41 1.76 2.70
CA PRO A 30 -31.26 1.14 4.02
C PRO A 30 -32.26 -0.01 4.25
N GLY A 31 -31.75 -1.16 4.73
CA GLY A 31 -32.56 -2.35 5.00
C GLY A 31 -32.87 -3.23 3.77
N ALA A 32 -32.49 -2.83 2.55
CA ALA A 32 -32.69 -3.63 1.34
C ALA A 32 -32.04 -5.02 1.46
N ALA A 33 -30.80 -5.07 1.96
CA ALA A 33 -30.06 -6.28 2.25
C ALA A 33 -30.86 -7.24 3.15
N HIS A 34 -31.32 -6.78 4.32
CA HIS A 34 -32.10 -7.59 5.26
C HIS A 34 -33.43 -8.09 4.71
N LYS A 35 -34.09 -7.28 3.86
CA LYS A 35 -35.34 -7.67 3.20
C LYS A 35 -35.13 -8.83 2.25
N LEU A 36 -34.02 -8.82 1.50
CA LEU A 36 -33.73 -9.84 0.50
C LEU A 36 -33.25 -11.15 1.11
N ILE A 37 -32.43 -11.11 2.16
CA ILE A 37 -31.97 -12.35 2.82
C ILE A 37 -33.07 -13.12 3.57
N GLN A 38 -34.30 -12.60 3.63
CA GLN A 38 -35.45 -13.39 4.11
C GLN A 38 -35.79 -14.54 3.16
N ASP A 39 -35.44 -14.40 1.87
CA ASP A 39 -35.57 -15.43 0.85
C ASP A 39 -34.34 -15.38 -0.08
N PRO A 40 -33.18 -15.90 0.38
CA PRO A 40 -31.93 -15.82 -0.38
C PRO A 40 -32.01 -16.45 -1.78
N ASP A 41 -32.88 -17.44 -1.98
CA ASP A 41 -33.06 -18.12 -3.26
C ASP A 41 -33.64 -17.18 -4.34
N ARG A 42 -34.29 -16.09 -3.94
CA ARG A 42 -34.84 -15.05 -4.83
C ARG A 42 -33.91 -13.87 -5.07
N VAL A 43 -32.72 -13.84 -4.48
CA VAL A 43 -31.75 -12.78 -4.76
C VAL A 43 -31.36 -12.84 -6.23
N SER A 44 -31.46 -11.68 -6.89
CA SER A 44 -31.09 -11.51 -8.29
C SER A 44 -30.12 -10.35 -8.44
N GLU A 45 -29.04 -10.59 -9.18
CA GLU A 45 -28.03 -9.58 -9.50
C GLU A 45 -28.46 -8.70 -10.68
N VAL A 46 -29.38 -9.20 -11.51
CA VAL A 46 -29.78 -8.55 -12.78
C VAL A 46 -30.55 -7.26 -12.53
N SER A 47 -31.48 -7.26 -11.57
CA SER A 47 -32.40 -6.12 -11.38
C SER A 47 -31.69 -4.81 -11.01
N LEU A 48 -30.71 -4.87 -10.10
CA LEU A 48 -29.94 -3.69 -9.71
C LEU A 48 -28.93 -3.32 -10.80
N TRP A 49 -28.35 -4.34 -11.45
CA TRP A 49 -27.37 -4.14 -12.51
C TRP A 49 -27.91 -3.39 -13.71
N SER A 50 -29.15 -3.67 -14.15
CA SER A 50 -29.76 -2.94 -15.26
C SER A 50 -29.82 -1.43 -14.98
N GLN A 51 -30.09 -1.02 -13.74
CA GLN A 51 -30.11 0.40 -13.36
C GLN A 51 -28.71 1.03 -13.34
N LEU A 52 -27.69 0.26 -12.94
CA LEU A 52 -26.30 0.71 -12.97
C LEU A 52 -25.76 0.79 -14.41
N ALA A 53 -26.21 -0.09 -15.31
CA ALA A 53 -25.85 -0.05 -16.72
C ALA A 53 -26.40 1.18 -17.45
N GLU A 54 -27.61 1.66 -17.08
CA GLU A 54 -28.20 2.88 -17.65
C GLU A 54 -27.34 4.14 -17.43
N VAL A 55 -26.51 4.17 -16.39
CA VAL A 55 -25.56 5.26 -16.13
C VAL A 55 -24.12 4.93 -16.52
N GLY A 56 -23.92 3.84 -17.27
CA GLY A 56 -22.64 3.51 -17.86
C GLY A 56 -21.69 2.66 -17.01
N VAL A 57 -22.06 2.28 -15.78
CA VAL A 57 -21.17 1.50 -14.89
C VAL A 57 -20.75 0.17 -15.53
N ALA A 58 -21.68 -0.49 -16.24
CA ALA A 58 -21.43 -1.77 -16.90
C ALA A 58 -20.46 -1.68 -18.09
N GLY A 59 -20.31 -0.49 -18.68
CA GLY A 59 -19.47 -0.25 -19.86
C GLY A 59 -18.27 0.63 -19.59
N LEU A 60 -17.93 0.91 -18.32
CA LEU A 60 -16.84 1.82 -17.95
C LEU A 60 -15.53 1.54 -18.70
N PRO A 61 -14.93 0.33 -18.65
CA PRO A 61 -13.65 0.07 -19.31
C PRO A 61 -13.78 -0.19 -20.83
N VAL A 62 -14.97 0.01 -21.41
CA VAL A 62 -15.23 -0.19 -22.84
C VAL A 62 -15.29 1.17 -23.53
N ALA A 63 -14.56 1.31 -24.64
CA ALA A 63 -14.53 2.56 -25.40
C ALA A 63 -15.94 2.94 -25.91
N GLU A 64 -16.25 4.24 -25.98
CA GLU A 64 -17.52 4.73 -26.52
C GLU A 64 -17.77 4.24 -27.96
N SER A 65 -16.71 4.16 -28.76
CA SER A 65 -16.76 3.64 -30.14
C SER A 65 -17.16 2.16 -30.22
N GLN A 66 -17.07 1.44 -29.11
CA GLN A 66 -17.46 0.03 -28.94
C GLN A 66 -18.76 -0.11 -28.13
N GLY A 67 -19.51 0.98 -27.90
CA GLY A 67 -20.76 0.97 -27.17
C GLY A 67 -20.62 1.03 -25.64
N GLY A 68 -19.42 1.35 -25.13
CA GLY A 68 -19.16 1.55 -23.71
C GLY A 68 -19.27 3.01 -23.26
N SER A 69 -18.76 3.29 -22.06
CA SER A 69 -18.77 4.62 -21.42
C SER A 69 -17.42 5.33 -21.44
N GLY A 70 -16.37 4.70 -21.98
CA GLY A 70 -15.08 5.36 -22.26
C GLY A 70 -14.22 5.70 -21.03
N GLY A 71 -14.46 5.06 -19.89
CA GLY A 71 -13.60 5.13 -18.71
C GLY A 71 -12.44 4.13 -18.73
N SER A 72 -11.65 4.15 -17.67
CA SER A 72 -10.49 3.28 -17.44
C SER A 72 -10.81 2.10 -16.52
N TRP A 73 -9.92 1.12 -16.43
CA TRP A 73 -9.98 0.10 -15.38
C TRP A 73 -9.78 0.69 -13.98
N ALA A 74 -9.07 1.82 -13.85
CA ALA A 74 -8.99 2.57 -12.60
C ALA A 74 -10.36 3.10 -12.16
N ASP A 75 -11.15 3.64 -13.09
CA ASP A 75 -12.53 4.10 -12.81
C ASP A 75 -13.43 2.92 -12.45
N PHE A 76 -13.27 1.79 -13.14
CA PHE A 76 -13.99 0.55 -12.81
C PHE A 76 -13.64 0.04 -11.41
N ALA A 77 -12.38 0.10 -11.00
CA ALA A 77 -11.94 -0.31 -9.66
C ALA A 77 -12.57 0.55 -8.55
N VAL A 78 -12.73 1.84 -8.78
CA VAL A 78 -13.46 2.76 -7.89
C VAL A 78 -14.94 2.40 -7.83
N ALA A 79 -15.57 2.10 -8.98
CA ALA A 79 -16.96 1.68 -9.03
C ALA A 79 -17.19 0.35 -8.28
N ALA A 80 -16.30 -0.63 -8.43
CA ALA A 80 -16.35 -1.90 -7.70
C ALA A 80 -16.25 -1.69 -6.18
N GLU A 81 -15.38 -0.79 -5.72
CA GLU A 81 -15.28 -0.41 -4.31
C GLU A 81 -16.58 0.23 -3.79
N ALA A 82 -17.22 1.10 -4.58
CA ALA A 82 -18.51 1.68 -4.22
C ALA A 82 -19.62 0.63 -4.09
N LEU A 83 -19.69 -0.34 -5.01
CA LEU A 83 -20.67 -1.43 -4.96
C LEU A 83 -20.46 -2.35 -3.75
N GLY A 84 -19.20 -2.68 -3.45
CA GLY A 84 -18.85 -3.51 -2.30
C GLY A 84 -19.17 -2.87 -0.96
N SER A 85 -19.08 -1.54 -0.86
CA SER A 85 -19.37 -0.80 0.38
C SER A 85 -20.80 -0.96 0.89
N VAL A 86 -21.74 -1.37 0.05
CA VAL A 86 -23.14 -1.60 0.42
C VAL A 86 -23.59 -3.05 0.29
N VAL A 87 -22.65 -3.99 0.08
CA VAL A 87 -22.90 -5.42 -0.17
C VAL A 87 -24.00 -5.67 -1.21
N ALA A 88 -24.03 -4.88 -2.29
CA ALA A 88 -25.05 -4.99 -3.31
C ALA A 88 -24.96 -6.34 -4.07
N PRO A 89 -26.11 -6.95 -4.46
CA PRO A 89 -26.15 -8.09 -5.37
C PRO A 89 -25.96 -7.58 -6.80
N THR A 90 -24.73 -7.67 -7.32
CA THR A 90 -24.41 -7.20 -8.68
C THR A 90 -23.45 -8.17 -9.37
N PRO A 91 -23.59 -8.40 -10.68
CA PRO A 91 -22.74 -9.32 -11.42
C PRO A 91 -21.38 -8.68 -11.78
N VAL A 92 -20.94 -7.66 -11.03
CA VAL A 92 -19.77 -6.82 -11.36
C VAL A 92 -18.51 -7.63 -11.60
N ILE A 93 -18.31 -8.72 -10.85
CA ILE A 93 -17.15 -9.62 -11.01
C ILE A 93 -17.23 -10.39 -12.34
N ALA A 94 -18.41 -10.96 -12.65
CA ALA A 94 -18.64 -11.69 -13.88
C ALA A 94 -18.57 -10.78 -15.12
N VAL A 95 -19.11 -9.55 -15.00
CA VAL A 95 -19.04 -8.54 -16.06
C VAL A 95 -17.61 -8.11 -16.31
N ALA A 96 -16.84 -7.78 -15.26
CA ALA A 96 -15.43 -7.42 -15.42
C ALA A 96 -14.66 -8.53 -16.14
N GLY A 97 -14.84 -9.78 -15.69
CA GLY A 97 -14.21 -10.93 -16.31
C GLY A 97 -14.59 -11.14 -17.77
N ALA A 98 -15.87 -10.99 -18.11
CA ALA A 98 -16.33 -11.11 -19.49
C ALA A 98 -15.75 -10.01 -20.37
N LEU A 99 -15.80 -8.75 -19.93
CA LEU A 99 -15.21 -7.62 -20.66
C LEU A 99 -13.71 -7.76 -20.81
N GLY A 100 -13.01 -8.28 -19.79
CA GLY A 100 -11.58 -8.58 -19.86
C GLY A 100 -11.22 -9.67 -20.87
N ALA A 101 -12.03 -10.73 -20.98
CA ALA A 101 -11.87 -11.72 -22.05
C ALA A 101 -12.11 -11.10 -23.43
N LEU A 102 -13.23 -10.37 -23.59
CA LEU A 102 -13.68 -9.84 -24.88
C LEU A 102 -12.80 -8.72 -25.43
N SER A 103 -12.06 -8.02 -24.57
CA SER A 103 -11.11 -6.99 -25.00
C SER A 103 -9.66 -7.49 -25.12
N ALA A 104 -9.42 -8.79 -24.98
CA ALA A 104 -8.12 -9.37 -25.30
C ALA A 104 -7.85 -9.36 -26.83
N PRO A 105 -6.57 -9.34 -27.25
CA PRO A 105 -6.22 -9.38 -28.68
C PRO A 105 -6.85 -10.58 -29.40
N ASN A 106 -7.21 -10.39 -30.67
CA ASN A 106 -7.75 -11.44 -31.56
C ASN A 106 -9.05 -12.12 -31.09
N VAL A 107 -9.80 -11.50 -30.17
CA VAL A 107 -11.11 -11.99 -29.74
C VAL A 107 -12.23 -11.32 -30.55
N ALA A 108 -13.05 -12.12 -31.23
CA ALA A 108 -14.21 -11.68 -32.03
C ALA A 108 -15.44 -11.33 -31.15
N GLY A 109 -15.23 -10.50 -30.12
CA GLY A 109 -16.19 -10.23 -29.05
C GLY A 109 -16.92 -8.89 -29.10
N GLY A 110 -16.71 -8.06 -30.13
CA GLY A 110 -17.12 -6.65 -30.13
C GLY A 110 -18.62 -6.40 -29.91
N ASP A 111 -19.49 -7.14 -30.61
CA ASP A 111 -20.95 -7.01 -30.44
C ASP A 111 -21.41 -7.45 -29.04
N LEU A 112 -20.88 -8.57 -28.55
CA LEU A 112 -21.19 -9.05 -27.20
C LEU A 112 -20.71 -8.08 -26.12
N SER A 113 -19.52 -7.50 -26.29
CA SER A 113 -18.98 -6.46 -25.40
C SER A 113 -19.90 -5.24 -25.33
N ALA A 114 -20.39 -4.75 -26.49
CA ALA A 114 -21.34 -3.64 -26.55
C ALA A 114 -22.68 -3.97 -25.88
N GLN A 115 -23.17 -5.20 -26.01
CA GLN A 115 -24.40 -5.65 -25.35
C GLN A 115 -24.24 -5.72 -23.83
N ILE A 116 -23.12 -6.25 -23.34
CA ILE A 116 -22.77 -6.28 -21.91
C ILE A 116 -22.61 -4.86 -21.37
N ALA A 117 -21.87 -4.00 -22.07
CA ALA A 117 -21.64 -2.61 -21.68
C ALA A 117 -22.94 -1.82 -21.53
N SER A 118 -23.93 -2.08 -22.40
CA SER A 118 -25.27 -1.48 -22.33
C SER A 118 -26.20 -2.10 -21.28
N GLY A 119 -25.79 -3.19 -20.61
CA GLY A 119 -26.63 -3.95 -19.67
C GLY A 119 -27.72 -4.80 -20.31
N ARG A 120 -27.74 -4.92 -21.65
CA ARG A 120 -28.71 -5.77 -22.38
C ARG A 120 -28.42 -7.26 -22.23
N VAL A 121 -27.16 -7.60 -21.94
CA VAL A 121 -26.71 -8.97 -21.70
C VAL A 121 -25.94 -9.00 -20.38
N VAL A 122 -26.33 -9.90 -19.49
CA VAL A 122 -25.60 -10.20 -18.27
C VAL A 122 -24.77 -11.46 -18.49
N PRO A 123 -23.43 -11.39 -18.41
CA PRO A 123 -22.57 -12.54 -18.64
C PRO A 123 -22.30 -13.31 -17.34
N ALA A 124 -22.01 -14.59 -17.51
CA ALA A 124 -21.23 -15.40 -16.58
C ALA A 124 -19.95 -15.88 -17.29
N VAL A 125 -18.94 -16.22 -16.49
CA VAL A 125 -17.71 -16.85 -17.00
C VAL A 125 -17.48 -18.12 -16.19
N ALA A 126 -17.28 -19.24 -16.88
CA ALA A 126 -16.93 -20.49 -16.24
C ALA A 126 -15.40 -20.61 -16.16
N TRP A 127 -14.81 -20.05 -15.11
CA TRP A 127 -13.39 -20.23 -14.82
C TRP A 127 -13.14 -21.63 -14.27
N THR A 128 -12.92 -22.59 -15.17
CA THR A 128 -12.56 -23.96 -14.80
C THR A 128 -11.05 -24.11 -14.68
N GLU A 129 -10.60 -25.06 -13.86
CA GLU A 129 -9.18 -25.39 -13.76
C GLU A 129 -8.60 -25.72 -15.14
N HIS A 130 -7.61 -24.92 -15.54
CA HIS A 130 -6.82 -25.13 -16.74
C HIS A 130 -5.38 -24.75 -16.39
N THR A 131 -4.41 -25.43 -16.98
CA THR A 131 -2.96 -25.31 -16.70
C THR A 131 -2.53 -23.88 -16.33
N GLY A 132 -2.21 -23.65 -15.05
CA GLY A 132 -1.73 -22.35 -14.54
C GLY A 132 -2.80 -21.39 -14.01
N MET A 133 -4.09 -21.74 -14.05
CA MET A 133 -5.22 -20.92 -13.59
C MET A 133 -5.98 -21.64 -12.47
N PRO A 134 -5.72 -21.30 -11.19
CA PRO A 134 -6.45 -21.87 -10.07
C PRO A 134 -7.88 -21.33 -10.08
N ALA A 135 -8.85 -22.24 -10.20
CA ALA A 135 -10.23 -21.88 -10.42
C ALA A 135 -11.17 -22.96 -9.85
N VAL A 136 -12.38 -23.10 -10.38
CA VAL A 136 -13.34 -24.07 -9.85
C VAL A 136 -13.26 -25.39 -10.61
N ALA A 137 -13.68 -26.48 -9.97
CA ALA A 137 -13.72 -27.79 -10.61
C ALA A 137 -14.71 -27.78 -11.80
N GLY A 138 -14.28 -28.32 -12.93
CA GLY A 138 -15.05 -28.34 -14.16
C GLY A 138 -14.18 -28.52 -15.39
N ARG A 139 -14.81 -28.80 -16.53
CA ARG A 139 -14.17 -28.87 -17.85
C ARG A 139 -15.23 -28.78 -18.93
N PHE A 140 -14.83 -28.24 -20.09
CA PHE A 140 -15.65 -28.20 -21.29
C PHE A 140 -14.89 -28.76 -22.48
N GLU A 141 -15.62 -29.45 -23.34
CA GLU A 141 -15.16 -29.97 -24.62
C GLU A 141 -16.06 -29.39 -25.72
N ALA A 142 -15.48 -29.10 -26.87
CA ALA A 142 -16.16 -28.52 -28.01
C ALA A 142 -15.91 -29.34 -29.27
N VAL A 143 -16.97 -29.57 -30.03
CA VAL A 143 -16.90 -30.12 -31.39
C VAL A 143 -17.35 -29.08 -32.39
N ALA A 144 -16.81 -29.13 -33.61
CA ALA A 144 -17.15 -28.21 -34.67
C ALA A 144 -18.66 -28.22 -34.94
N GLY A 145 -19.25 -27.02 -35.04
CA GLY A 145 -20.64 -26.85 -35.41
C GLY A 145 -20.86 -26.82 -36.92
N ASP A 146 -22.07 -26.44 -37.28
CA ASP A 146 -22.59 -26.24 -38.63
C ASP A 146 -21.97 -25.04 -39.38
N HIS A 147 -21.16 -24.22 -38.70
CA HIS A 147 -20.40 -23.10 -39.24
C HIS A 147 -19.02 -23.00 -38.56
N PRO A 148 -17.96 -22.50 -39.22
CA PRO A 148 -16.63 -22.33 -38.60
C PRO A 148 -16.63 -21.52 -37.30
N ASP A 149 -17.52 -20.54 -37.18
CA ASP A 149 -17.67 -19.68 -35.99
C ASP A 149 -18.62 -20.28 -34.94
N ARG A 150 -19.07 -21.53 -35.12
CA ARG A 150 -19.99 -22.22 -34.22
C ARG A 150 -19.38 -23.52 -33.71
N ALA A 151 -19.66 -23.82 -32.46
CA ALA A 151 -19.28 -25.08 -31.83
C ALA A 151 -20.41 -25.61 -30.95
N LEU A 152 -20.45 -26.94 -30.79
CA LEU A 152 -21.31 -27.59 -29.81
C LEU A 152 -20.47 -27.93 -28.58
N VAL A 153 -20.85 -27.36 -27.44
CA VAL A 153 -20.09 -27.47 -26.19
C VAL A 153 -20.77 -28.46 -25.25
N SER A 154 -19.98 -29.36 -24.67
CA SER A 154 -20.42 -30.24 -23.59
C SER A 154 -19.48 -30.16 -22.41
N GLY A 155 -20.02 -30.17 -21.19
CA GLY A 155 -19.18 -30.11 -20.00
C GLY A 155 -19.90 -29.54 -18.80
N THR A 156 -19.13 -29.27 -17.75
CA THR A 156 -19.65 -28.76 -16.49
C THR A 156 -18.69 -27.80 -15.83
N ALA A 157 -19.22 -26.81 -15.12
CA ALA A 157 -18.50 -26.13 -14.05
C ALA A 157 -19.32 -26.23 -12.77
N GLU A 158 -18.67 -26.63 -11.67
CA GLU A 158 -19.31 -26.79 -10.36
C GLU A 158 -19.72 -25.46 -9.74
N LEU A 159 -19.13 -24.35 -10.20
CA LEU A 159 -19.42 -23.01 -9.72
C LEU A 159 -19.26 -21.97 -10.83
N ILE A 160 -20.29 -21.15 -11.02
CA ILE A 160 -20.27 -19.90 -11.76
C ILE A 160 -20.84 -18.80 -10.86
N LEU A 161 -20.33 -17.59 -11.07
CA LEU A 161 -20.99 -16.39 -10.57
C LEU A 161 -22.13 -16.03 -11.52
N THR A 162 -23.19 -15.42 -11.00
CA THR A 162 -24.33 -14.96 -11.81
C THR A 162 -25.08 -16.11 -12.52
N PRO A 163 -25.79 -16.99 -11.78
CA PRO A 163 -26.54 -18.10 -12.39
C PRO A 163 -27.72 -17.67 -13.29
N GLU A 164 -28.09 -16.38 -13.28
CA GLU A 164 -29.10 -15.77 -14.16
C GLU A 164 -28.52 -15.21 -15.47
N ALA A 165 -27.25 -15.49 -15.77
CA ALA A 165 -26.61 -14.93 -16.95
C ALA A 165 -27.33 -15.33 -18.26
N ASP A 166 -27.37 -14.41 -19.21
CA ASP A 166 -27.89 -14.61 -20.57
C ASP A 166 -26.89 -15.37 -21.45
N VAL A 167 -25.60 -15.33 -21.08
CA VAL A 167 -24.49 -15.97 -21.78
C VAL A 167 -23.45 -16.49 -20.79
N VAL A 168 -22.89 -17.66 -21.06
CA VAL A 168 -21.72 -18.19 -20.33
C VAL A 168 -20.53 -18.22 -21.27
N LEU A 169 -19.44 -17.55 -20.89
CA LEU A 169 -18.16 -17.70 -21.55
C LEU A 169 -17.43 -18.93 -21.00
N VAL A 170 -16.99 -19.81 -21.88
CA VAL A 170 -16.28 -21.04 -21.53
C VAL A 170 -15.00 -21.18 -22.33
N LEU A 171 -13.94 -21.67 -21.69
CA LEU A 171 -12.79 -22.22 -22.40
C LEU A 171 -13.04 -23.73 -22.58
N ALA A 172 -13.12 -24.19 -23.82
CA ALA A 172 -13.40 -25.58 -24.15
C ALA A 172 -12.27 -26.19 -24.99
N GLU A 173 -11.92 -27.44 -24.69
CA GLU A 173 -10.95 -28.21 -25.46
C GLU A 173 -11.58 -28.76 -26.74
N SER A 174 -10.87 -28.68 -27.86
CA SER A 174 -11.30 -29.24 -29.15
C SER A 174 -10.16 -29.99 -29.83
N GLU A 175 -10.46 -30.73 -30.91
CA GLU A 175 -9.41 -31.38 -31.72
C GLU A 175 -8.38 -30.39 -32.29
N SER A 176 -8.81 -29.14 -32.54
CA SER A 176 -7.95 -28.05 -33.03
C SER A 176 -7.25 -27.26 -31.92
N GLY A 177 -7.42 -27.64 -30.65
CA GLY A 177 -6.92 -26.91 -29.48
C GLY A 177 -8.00 -26.13 -28.74
N PRO A 178 -7.63 -25.29 -27.77
CA PRO A 178 -8.58 -24.58 -26.91
C PRO A 178 -9.38 -23.53 -27.68
N LEU A 179 -10.67 -23.41 -27.36
CA LEU A 179 -11.60 -22.45 -27.94
C LEU A 179 -12.24 -21.61 -26.82
N LEU A 180 -12.24 -20.29 -26.97
CA LEU A 180 -13.09 -19.42 -26.15
C LEU A 180 -14.44 -19.32 -26.83
N ILE A 181 -15.51 -19.71 -26.13
CA ILE A 181 -16.85 -19.82 -26.72
C ILE A 181 -17.85 -19.06 -25.85
N ALA A 182 -18.71 -18.27 -26.50
CA ALA A 182 -19.90 -17.70 -25.88
C ALA A 182 -21.11 -18.61 -26.10
N VAL A 183 -21.67 -19.15 -25.02
CA VAL A 183 -22.83 -20.04 -25.04
C VAL A 183 -24.05 -19.32 -24.49
N PRO A 184 -25.07 -19.00 -25.32
CA PRO A 184 -26.34 -18.43 -24.84
C PRO A 184 -27.06 -19.39 -23.90
N THR A 185 -27.67 -18.88 -22.83
CA THR A 185 -28.38 -19.71 -21.82
C THR A 185 -29.87 -19.92 -22.12
N SER A 186 -30.36 -19.36 -23.23
CA SER A 186 -31.77 -19.40 -23.61
C SER A 186 -32.28 -20.79 -24.04
N ASP A 187 -31.38 -21.68 -24.48
CA ASP A 187 -31.70 -23.08 -24.78
C ASP A 187 -31.66 -23.91 -23.49
N THR A 188 -32.79 -24.00 -22.79
CA THR A 188 -32.90 -24.70 -21.51
C THR A 188 -32.79 -26.22 -21.60
N ASP A 189 -32.86 -26.81 -22.81
CA ASP A 189 -32.66 -28.24 -23.01
C ASP A 189 -31.16 -28.59 -23.10
N ALA A 190 -30.36 -27.68 -23.68
CA ALA A 190 -28.92 -27.84 -23.85
C ALA A 190 -28.09 -27.20 -22.72
N VAL A 191 -28.62 -26.17 -22.06
CA VAL A 191 -27.95 -25.42 -20.98
C VAL A 191 -28.77 -25.52 -19.70
N ARG A 192 -28.20 -26.18 -18.69
CA ARG A 192 -28.80 -26.28 -17.36
C ARG A 192 -27.95 -25.56 -16.33
N THR A 193 -28.50 -24.53 -15.72
CA THR A 193 -27.89 -23.83 -14.58
C THR A 193 -28.65 -24.16 -13.30
N GLU A 194 -27.93 -24.65 -12.29
CA GLU A 194 -28.50 -25.00 -10.99
C GLU A 194 -28.00 -24.04 -9.92
N ARG A 195 -28.89 -23.26 -9.32
CA ARG A 195 -28.53 -22.39 -8.19
C ARG A 195 -28.09 -23.22 -7.00
N THR A 196 -27.09 -22.71 -6.27
CA THR A 196 -26.63 -23.27 -5.00
C THR A 196 -26.65 -22.21 -3.91
N GLN A 197 -26.84 -22.66 -2.66
CA GLN A 197 -26.81 -21.77 -1.51
C GLN A 197 -25.38 -21.30 -1.22
N SER A 198 -25.22 -19.99 -1.06
CA SER A 198 -23.94 -19.34 -0.79
C SER A 198 -23.83 -18.94 0.68
N LEU A 199 -22.59 -18.90 1.20
CA LEU A 199 -22.31 -18.27 2.50
C LEU A 199 -22.65 -16.77 2.45
N ASP A 200 -22.38 -16.11 1.31
CA ASP A 200 -22.85 -14.76 1.00
C ASP A 200 -24.29 -14.83 0.48
N LEU A 201 -25.23 -14.51 1.36
CA LEU A 201 -26.66 -14.56 1.08
C LEU A 201 -27.11 -13.57 -0.01
N LEU A 202 -26.25 -12.62 -0.41
CA LEU A 202 -26.52 -11.63 -1.43
C LEU A 202 -25.75 -11.88 -2.73
N ARG A 203 -24.97 -12.96 -2.82
CA ARG A 203 -24.27 -13.35 -4.05
C ARG A 203 -24.78 -14.72 -4.50
N PRO A 204 -25.73 -14.78 -5.46
CA PRO A 204 -26.21 -16.04 -5.98
C PRO A 204 -25.08 -16.75 -6.73
N LEU A 205 -25.00 -18.07 -6.51
CA LEU A 205 -24.04 -18.96 -7.12
C LEU A 205 -24.78 -20.07 -7.84
N GLY A 206 -24.16 -20.69 -8.84
CA GLY A 206 -24.73 -21.89 -9.45
C GLY A 206 -23.71 -22.78 -10.12
N ALA A 207 -24.11 -23.99 -10.48
CA ALA A 207 -23.35 -24.88 -11.34
C ALA A 207 -23.95 -24.83 -12.76
N VAL A 208 -23.12 -25.01 -13.79
CA VAL A 208 -23.58 -25.07 -15.19
C VAL A 208 -23.26 -26.44 -15.79
N ASN A 209 -24.23 -27.01 -16.51
CA ASN A 209 -24.09 -28.22 -17.32
C ASN A 209 -24.48 -27.90 -18.76
N LEU A 210 -23.54 -28.10 -19.69
CA LEU A 210 -23.74 -27.91 -21.11
C LEU A 210 -23.82 -29.28 -21.78
N ARG A 211 -24.82 -29.47 -22.65
CA ARG A 211 -25.06 -30.70 -23.41
C ARG A 211 -25.23 -30.39 -24.88
N GLN A 212 -24.13 -30.49 -25.62
CA GLN A 212 -24.10 -30.11 -27.04
C GLN A 212 -24.71 -28.71 -27.28
N ALA A 213 -24.45 -27.78 -26.35
CA ALA A 213 -24.98 -26.44 -26.41
C ALA A 213 -24.29 -25.66 -27.53
N ALA A 214 -25.08 -25.06 -28.42
CA ALA A 214 -24.55 -24.25 -29.51
C ALA A 214 -23.96 -22.95 -28.95
N GLY A 215 -22.71 -22.66 -29.29
CA GLY A 215 -22.02 -21.44 -28.92
C GLY A 215 -21.26 -20.82 -30.08
N THR A 216 -20.95 -19.54 -29.96
CA THR A 216 -20.14 -18.78 -30.91
C THR A 216 -18.68 -18.81 -30.50
N VAL A 217 -17.81 -19.25 -31.39
CA VAL A 217 -16.36 -19.25 -31.17
C VAL A 217 -15.84 -17.82 -31.26
N LEU A 218 -15.21 -17.34 -30.19
CA LEU A 218 -14.70 -15.98 -30.06
C LEU A 218 -13.18 -15.90 -30.30
N ALA A 219 -12.44 -16.94 -29.92
CA ALA A 219 -10.99 -17.03 -30.12
C ALA A 219 -10.54 -18.49 -30.10
N THR A 220 -9.33 -18.76 -30.60
CA THR A 220 -8.77 -20.10 -30.74
C THR A 220 -7.32 -20.15 -30.26
N GLY A 221 -6.87 -21.30 -29.78
CA GLY A 221 -5.47 -21.53 -29.40
C GLY A 221 -5.01 -20.59 -28.28
N ASP A 222 -3.80 -20.07 -28.41
CA ASP A 222 -3.18 -19.21 -27.38
C ASP A 222 -3.97 -17.92 -27.12
N ASP A 223 -4.68 -17.38 -28.12
CA ASP A 223 -5.54 -16.21 -27.94
C ASP A 223 -6.73 -16.53 -27.02
N ALA A 224 -7.32 -17.74 -27.12
CA ALA A 224 -8.38 -18.19 -26.23
C ALA A 224 -7.90 -18.32 -24.78
N VAL A 225 -6.71 -18.90 -24.59
CA VAL A 225 -6.07 -19.04 -23.27
C VAL A 225 -5.71 -17.68 -22.69
N GLY A 226 -5.13 -16.79 -23.51
CA GLY A 226 -4.80 -15.42 -23.11
C GLY A 226 -6.04 -14.62 -22.71
N ALA A 227 -7.14 -14.76 -23.43
CA ALA A 227 -8.41 -14.11 -23.12
C ALA A 227 -8.99 -14.56 -21.78
N ILE A 228 -9.03 -15.87 -21.49
CA ILE A 228 -9.54 -16.35 -20.20
C ILE A 228 -8.60 -15.99 -19.03
N ARG A 229 -7.28 -15.92 -19.27
CA ARG A 229 -6.32 -15.42 -18.27
C ARG A 229 -6.58 -13.95 -17.95
N ARG A 230 -6.81 -13.11 -18.97
CA ARG A 230 -7.19 -11.70 -18.78
C ARG A 230 -8.55 -11.55 -18.11
N SER A 231 -9.48 -12.48 -18.35
CA SER A 231 -10.74 -12.60 -17.62
C SER A 231 -10.53 -12.75 -16.12
N LEU A 232 -9.62 -13.65 -15.70
CA LEU A 232 -9.29 -13.81 -14.27
C LEU A 232 -8.68 -12.54 -13.67
N VAL A 233 -7.79 -11.86 -14.39
CA VAL A 233 -7.17 -10.61 -13.89
C VAL A 233 -8.22 -9.53 -13.62
N THR A 234 -9.13 -9.32 -14.59
CA THR A 234 -10.17 -8.29 -14.50
C THR A 234 -11.28 -8.64 -13.51
N ALA A 235 -11.66 -9.93 -13.41
CA ALA A 235 -12.55 -10.41 -12.34
C ALA A 235 -11.90 -10.31 -10.96
N GLY A 236 -10.60 -10.60 -10.85
CA GLY A 236 -9.82 -10.44 -9.63
C GLY A 236 -9.71 -8.98 -9.19
N LEU A 237 -9.53 -8.04 -10.14
CA LEU A 237 -9.62 -6.60 -9.87
C LEU A 237 -10.99 -6.21 -9.31
N ALA A 238 -12.08 -6.66 -9.94
CA ALA A 238 -13.43 -6.38 -9.50
C ALA A 238 -13.70 -6.94 -8.09
N LEU A 239 -13.22 -8.16 -7.81
CA LEU A 239 -13.33 -8.77 -6.49
C LEU A 239 -12.50 -8.01 -5.45
N ALA A 240 -11.27 -7.62 -5.77
CA ALA A 240 -10.43 -6.85 -4.87
C ALA A 240 -11.04 -5.47 -4.56
N GLY A 241 -11.65 -4.81 -5.55
CA GLY A 241 -12.44 -3.59 -5.38
C GLY A 241 -13.64 -3.81 -4.45
N ASP A 242 -14.48 -4.79 -4.73
CA ASP A 242 -15.65 -5.16 -3.90
C ASP A 242 -15.25 -5.41 -2.43
N LEU A 243 -14.20 -6.21 -2.21
CA LEU A 243 -13.71 -6.51 -0.86
C LEU A 243 -13.07 -5.32 -0.15
N THR A 244 -12.40 -4.42 -0.89
CA THR A 244 -11.91 -3.14 -0.34
C THR A 244 -13.08 -2.28 0.12
N GLY A 245 -14.16 -2.23 -0.67
CA GLY A 245 -15.40 -1.53 -0.31
C GLY A 245 -16.06 -2.11 0.95
N VAL A 246 -16.17 -3.43 1.02
CA VAL A 246 -16.67 -4.19 2.18
C VAL A 246 -15.87 -3.83 3.44
N ALA A 247 -14.54 -3.87 3.36
CA ALA A 247 -13.66 -3.54 4.48
C ALA A 247 -13.80 -2.06 4.88
N SER A 248 -13.78 -1.15 3.90
CA SER A 248 -13.87 0.29 4.15
C SER A 248 -15.20 0.70 4.81
N HIS A 249 -16.33 0.12 4.38
CA HIS A 249 -17.62 0.34 5.06
C HIS A 249 -17.55 -0.09 6.53
N CYS A 250 -17.04 -1.29 6.78
CA CYS A 250 -16.93 -1.84 8.13
C CYS A 250 -16.02 -0.99 9.04
N LEU A 251 -14.93 -0.44 8.50
CA LEU A 251 -14.09 0.52 9.20
C LEU A 251 -14.86 1.78 9.62
N TRP A 252 -15.50 2.46 8.67
CA TRP A 252 -16.17 3.73 8.97
C TRP A 252 -17.41 3.53 9.84
N ALA A 253 -18.16 2.45 9.65
CA ALA A 253 -19.27 2.10 10.51
C ALA A 253 -18.80 1.75 11.94
N ALA A 254 -17.64 1.10 12.10
CA ALA A 254 -17.03 0.88 13.41
C ALA A 254 -16.64 2.21 14.09
N VAL A 255 -16.07 3.14 13.32
CA VAL A 255 -15.68 4.48 13.80
C VAL A 255 -16.91 5.28 14.24
N ASP A 256 -17.96 5.32 13.42
CA ASP A 256 -19.22 6.03 13.70
C ASP A 256 -19.91 5.47 14.95
N TYR A 257 -19.96 4.13 15.08
CA TYR A 257 -20.47 3.48 16.27
C TYR A 257 -19.61 3.81 17.49
N ALA A 258 -18.28 3.74 17.37
CA ALA A 258 -17.37 3.99 18.47
C ALA A 258 -17.40 5.46 18.95
N ALA A 259 -17.68 6.40 18.05
CA ALA A 259 -17.80 7.82 18.37
C ALA A 259 -19.05 8.16 19.19
N THR A 260 -20.11 7.36 19.08
CA THR A 260 -21.43 7.66 19.68
C THR A 260 -21.79 6.72 20.83
N ARG A 261 -21.33 5.47 20.81
CA ARG A 261 -21.64 4.49 21.84
C ARG A 261 -20.87 4.79 23.13
N GLU A 262 -21.58 4.96 24.24
CA GLU A 262 -20.96 5.25 25.54
C GLU A 262 -20.86 4.02 26.43
N GLN A 263 -19.71 3.84 27.10
CA GLN A 263 -19.50 2.93 28.24
C GLN A 263 -18.51 3.58 29.23
N PHE A 264 -18.65 3.26 30.52
CA PHE A 264 -17.84 3.88 31.58
C PHE A 264 -17.82 5.43 31.55
N GLY A 265 -18.95 6.04 31.14
CA GLY A 265 -19.15 7.49 31.15
C GLY A 265 -18.50 8.27 30.00
N LYS A 266 -18.06 7.60 28.92
CA LYS A 266 -17.53 8.26 27.71
C LYS A 266 -17.75 7.42 26.44
N PRO A 267 -17.64 8.00 25.25
CA PRO A 267 -17.64 7.24 23.99
C PRO A 267 -16.58 6.15 23.98
N ILE A 268 -16.90 4.97 23.46
CA ILE A 268 -15.96 3.84 23.44
C ILE A 268 -14.74 4.14 22.55
N GLY A 269 -14.89 5.01 21.56
CA GLY A 269 -13.81 5.51 20.71
C GLY A 269 -12.74 6.31 21.47
N ALA A 270 -13.00 6.73 22.72
CA ALA A 270 -12.00 7.36 23.59
C ALA A 270 -11.09 6.35 24.31
N PHE A 271 -11.35 5.04 24.20
CA PHE A 271 -10.45 4.01 24.72
C PHE A 271 -9.39 3.66 23.69
N GLN A 272 -8.12 3.69 24.13
CA GLN A 272 -6.97 3.45 23.26
C GLN A 272 -7.05 2.12 22.50
N ALA A 273 -7.53 1.04 23.15
CA ALA A 273 -7.68 -0.26 22.50
C ALA A 273 -8.64 -0.22 21.29
N VAL A 274 -9.73 0.55 21.39
CA VAL A 274 -10.69 0.72 20.28
C VAL A 274 -10.08 1.60 19.19
N LYS A 275 -9.40 2.70 19.56
CA LYS A 275 -8.65 3.54 18.61
C LYS A 275 -7.65 2.73 17.80
N HIS A 276 -6.86 1.91 18.48
CA HIS A 276 -5.80 1.11 17.86
C HIS A 276 -6.38 0.08 16.90
N LYS A 277 -7.46 -0.61 17.30
CA LYS A 277 -8.20 -1.52 16.42
C LYS A 277 -8.67 -0.82 15.13
N CYS A 278 -9.32 0.34 15.23
CA CYS A 278 -9.76 1.08 14.06
C CYS A 278 -8.59 1.62 13.20
N ALA A 279 -7.48 1.99 13.82
CA ALA A 279 -6.27 2.41 13.09
C ALA A 279 -5.62 1.24 12.32
N ASP A 280 -5.60 0.03 12.88
CA ASP A 280 -5.12 -1.17 12.18
C ASP A 280 -6.09 -1.57 11.05
N MET A 281 -7.41 -1.44 11.27
CA MET A 281 -8.41 -1.63 10.21
C MET A 281 -8.19 -0.65 9.04
N LEU A 282 -7.88 0.62 9.31
CA LEU A 282 -7.51 1.61 8.29
C LEU A 282 -6.26 1.18 7.51
N ALA A 283 -5.24 0.67 8.19
CA ALA A 283 -4.02 0.20 7.53
C ALA A 283 -4.32 -0.93 6.52
N HIS A 284 -5.14 -1.91 6.90
CA HIS A 284 -5.57 -2.98 6.00
C HIS A 284 -6.35 -2.46 4.78
N VAL A 285 -7.27 -1.52 4.99
CA VAL A 285 -8.07 -0.92 3.90
C VAL A 285 -7.17 -0.17 2.91
N GLU A 286 -6.21 0.62 3.39
CA GLU A 286 -5.31 1.37 2.50
C GLU A 286 -4.36 0.46 1.71
N LEU A 287 -3.86 -0.63 2.31
CA LEU A 287 -3.03 -1.62 1.60
C LEU A 287 -3.84 -2.34 0.51
N ALA A 288 -5.04 -2.82 0.83
CA ALA A 288 -5.93 -3.46 -0.15
C ALA A 288 -6.29 -2.51 -1.31
N ARG A 289 -6.55 -1.23 -1.01
CA ARG A 289 -6.82 -0.24 -2.04
C ARG A 289 -5.61 0.01 -2.93
N ALA A 290 -4.41 0.15 -2.34
CA ALA A 290 -3.20 0.41 -3.11
C ALA A 290 -2.90 -0.71 -4.11
N THR A 291 -3.05 -1.98 -3.72
CA THR A 291 -2.80 -3.13 -4.59
C THR A 291 -3.87 -3.30 -5.66
N ALA A 292 -5.15 -3.07 -5.35
CA ALA A 292 -6.22 -3.07 -6.35
C ALA A 292 -6.00 -1.99 -7.44
N ARG A 293 -5.57 -0.78 -7.04
CA ARG A 293 -5.26 0.30 -7.99
C ARG A 293 -4.05 0.00 -8.87
N GLU A 294 -3.05 -0.74 -8.38
CA GLU A 294 -1.91 -1.15 -9.22
C GLU A 294 -2.36 -2.09 -10.35
N VAL A 295 -3.24 -3.06 -10.08
CA VAL A 295 -3.79 -3.94 -11.12
C VAL A 295 -4.50 -3.13 -12.20
N ALA A 296 -5.33 -2.16 -11.80
CA ALA A 296 -6.01 -1.27 -12.71
C ALA A 296 -5.04 -0.45 -13.58
N GLY A 297 -4.03 0.18 -12.97
CA GLY A 297 -3.01 0.95 -13.68
C GLY A 297 -2.19 0.11 -14.67
N LEU A 298 -1.91 -1.16 -14.34
CA LEU A 298 -1.25 -2.09 -15.24
C LEU A 298 -2.14 -2.51 -16.41
N LEU A 299 -3.45 -2.70 -16.19
CA LEU A 299 -4.41 -2.96 -17.26
C LEU A 299 -4.52 -1.76 -18.22
N ASP A 300 -4.61 -0.55 -17.67
CA ASP A 300 -4.73 0.69 -18.44
C ASP A 300 -3.47 1.02 -19.25
N SER A 301 -2.29 0.66 -18.75
CA SER A 301 -1.02 0.83 -19.46
C SER A 301 -0.72 -0.29 -20.47
N GLY A 302 -1.54 -1.34 -20.53
CA GLY A 302 -1.33 -2.48 -21.44
C GLY A 302 -0.17 -3.39 -21.03
N ALA A 303 0.08 -3.52 -19.72
CA ALA A 303 1.16 -4.34 -19.19
C ALA A 303 1.03 -5.82 -19.61
N GLY A 304 2.18 -6.51 -19.68
CA GLY A 304 2.24 -7.94 -20.05
C GLY A 304 1.60 -8.87 -19.02
N ALA A 305 1.21 -10.07 -19.46
CA ALA A 305 0.48 -11.04 -18.65
C ALA A 305 1.17 -11.43 -17.34
N ALA A 306 2.50 -11.52 -17.31
CA ALA A 306 3.23 -11.86 -16.10
C ALA A 306 3.10 -10.78 -15.00
N ALA A 307 3.16 -9.50 -15.38
CA ALA A 307 3.00 -8.39 -14.43
C ALA A 307 1.56 -8.34 -13.89
N LEU A 308 0.57 -8.53 -14.77
CA LEU A 308 -0.84 -8.58 -14.39
C LEU A 308 -1.15 -9.75 -13.44
N ASP A 309 -0.58 -10.92 -13.69
CA ASP A 309 -0.72 -12.10 -12.83
C ASP A 309 -0.16 -11.90 -11.42
N GLN A 310 1.03 -11.29 -11.32
CA GLN A 310 1.65 -10.96 -10.03
C GLN A 310 0.81 -9.91 -9.29
N ALA A 311 0.38 -8.86 -10.00
CA ALA A 311 -0.40 -7.78 -9.41
C ALA A 311 -1.77 -8.26 -8.90
N VAL A 312 -2.49 -9.07 -9.68
CA VAL A 312 -3.82 -9.57 -9.25
C VAL A 312 -3.70 -10.55 -8.09
N ALA A 313 -2.65 -11.38 -8.06
CA ALA A 313 -2.38 -12.26 -6.91
C ALA A 313 -2.16 -11.44 -5.64
N LEU A 314 -1.34 -10.39 -5.71
CA LEU A 314 -1.11 -9.48 -4.58
C LEU A 314 -2.40 -8.76 -4.16
N ALA A 315 -3.17 -8.24 -5.11
CA ALA A 315 -4.43 -7.55 -4.81
C ALA A 315 -5.46 -8.47 -4.15
N LEU A 316 -5.60 -9.72 -4.61
CA LEU A 316 -6.48 -10.71 -3.98
C LEU A 316 -5.99 -11.09 -2.58
N LEU A 317 -4.68 -11.28 -2.39
CA LEU A 317 -4.11 -11.57 -1.07
C LEU A 317 -4.42 -10.47 -0.06
N GLU A 318 -4.15 -9.21 -0.41
CA GLU A 318 -4.36 -8.06 0.48
C GLU A 318 -5.85 -7.77 0.71
N SER A 319 -6.67 -7.77 -0.33
CA SER A 319 -8.10 -7.44 -0.21
C SER A 319 -8.90 -8.51 0.55
N VAL A 320 -8.61 -9.80 0.35
CA VAL A 320 -9.22 -10.89 1.13
C VAL A 320 -8.79 -10.79 2.59
N THR A 321 -7.49 -10.59 2.85
CA THR A 321 -6.96 -10.44 4.22
C THR A 321 -7.59 -9.24 4.93
N ALA A 322 -7.66 -8.09 4.25
CA ALA A 322 -8.30 -6.89 4.77
C ALA A 322 -9.78 -7.13 5.07
N ALA A 323 -10.55 -7.68 4.13
CA ALA A 323 -11.97 -7.94 4.34
C ALA A 323 -12.21 -8.91 5.50
N GLN A 324 -11.43 -9.98 5.65
CA GLN A 324 -11.58 -10.92 6.76
C GLN A 324 -11.27 -10.28 8.12
N HIS A 325 -10.16 -9.56 8.24
CA HIS A 325 -9.79 -8.91 9.51
C HIS A 325 -10.74 -7.77 9.87
N VAL A 326 -11.02 -6.88 8.91
CA VAL A 326 -11.78 -5.65 9.17
C VAL A 326 -13.25 -5.97 9.46
N THR A 327 -13.86 -6.92 8.75
CA THR A 327 -15.26 -7.31 9.05
C THR A 327 -15.38 -8.04 10.39
N ALA A 328 -14.39 -8.86 10.76
CA ALA A 328 -14.34 -9.49 12.08
C ALA A 328 -14.18 -8.45 13.20
N ASP A 329 -13.29 -7.47 13.01
CA ASP A 329 -13.06 -6.41 13.98
C ASP A 329 -14.22 -5.44 14.09
N TYR A 330 -14.96 -5.21 13.01
CA TYR A 330 -16.21 -4.46 13.07
C TYR A 330 -17.24 -5.15 13.97
N ILE A 331 -17.42 -6.47 13.84
CA ILE A 331 -18.27 -7.24 14.76
C ILE A 331 -17.79 -7.08 16.20
N GLN A 332 -16.47 -7.11 16.45
CA GLN A 332 -15.91 -6.91 17.79
C GLN A 332 -16.20 -5.50 18.36
N VAL A 333 -16.09 -4.44 17.54
CA VAL A 333 -16.39 -3.06 17.97
C VAL A 333 -17.88 -2.90 18.30
N LEU A 334 -18.77 -3.53 17.53
CA LEU A 334 -20.21 -3.56 17.80
C LEU A 334 -20.59 -4.45 19.01
N ALA A 335 -19.70 -5.36 19.41
CA ALA A 335 -19.92 -6.39 20.40
C ALA A 335 -21.19 -7.22 20.08
N GLY A 336 -22.04 -7.48 21.07
CA GLY A 336 -23.22 -8.34 20.90
C GLY A 336 -24.14 -7.94 19.73
N VAL A 337 -24.26 -6.64 19.41
CA VAL A 337 -25.08 -6.15 18.28
C VAL A 337 -24.55 -6.66 16.95
N GLY A 338 -23.22 -6.66 16.76
CA GLY A 338 -22.58 -7.14 15.53
C GLY A 338 -22.71 -8.65 15.33
N PHE A 339 -23.06 -9.39 16.38
CA PHE A 339 -23.26 -10.83 16.37
C PHE A 339 -24.76 -11.22 16.33
N THR A 340 -25.61 -10.36 15.80
CA THR A 340 -27.05 -10.61 15.61
C THR A 340 -27.40 -10.76 14.14
N TRP A 341 -28.58 -11.34 13.83
CA TRP A 341 -29.08 -11.44 12.45
C TRP A 341 -29.71 -10.12 11.98
N GLU A 342 -30.15 -9.31 12.93
CA GLU A 342 -30.81 -8.03 12.70
C GLU A 342 -29.85 -6.92 12.27
N HIS A 343 -28.55 -7.11 12.50
CA HIS A 343 -27.51 -6.16 12.14
C HIS A 343 -26.76 -6.63 10.88
N GLU A 344 -26.51 -5.72 9.95
CA GLU A 344 -25.89 -6.05 8.65
C GLU A 344 -24.44 -6.53 8.73
N ALA A 345 -23.79 -6.40 9.88
CA ALA A 345 -22.37 -6.70 10.05
C ALA A 345 -22.03 -8.15 9.65
N HIS A 346 -22.95 -9.08 9.91
CA HIS A 346 -22.78 -10.46 9.51
C HIS A 346 -22.80 -10.66 7.99
N LEU A 347 -23.44 -9.78 7.22
CA LEU A 347 -23.49 -9.87 5.75
C LEU A 347 -22.14 -9.51 5.15
N TYR A 348 -21.50 -8.46 5.65
CA TYR A 348 -20.14 -8.10 5.26
C TYR A 348 -19.13 -9.22 5.62
N TYR A 349 -19.23 -9.77 6.83
CA TYR A 349 -18.38 -10.90 7.26
C TYR A 349 -18.60 -12.16 6.41
N ARG A 350 -19.86 -12.46 6.06
CA ARG A 350 -20.21 -13.57 5.17
C ARG A 350 -19.69 -13.36 3.75
N ARG A 351 -19.81 -12.16 3.19
CA ARG A 351 -19.25 -11.81 1.87
C ARG A 351 -17.73 -11.98 1.85
N ALA A 352 -17.02 -11.50 2.87
CA ALA A 352 -15.59 -11.70 3.02
C ALA A 352 -15.23 -13.21 3.06
N GLY A 353 -15.94 -14.00 3.87
CA GLY A 353 -15.72 -15.45 3.97
C GLY A 353 -16.03 -16.21 2.68
N ALA A 354 -17.13 -15.87 2.00
CA ALA A 354 -17.54 -16.53 0.75
C ALA A 354 -16.63 -16.18 -0.43
N SER A 355 -15.99 -15.01 -0.37
CA SER A 355 -15.08 -14.53 -1.41
C SER A 355 -13.67 -15.06 -1.27
N ALA A 356 -13.24 -15.38 -0.03
CA ALA A 356 -11.89 -15.85 0.26
C ALA A 356 -11.41 -17.08 -0.56
N PRO A 357 -12.25 -18.08 -0.91
CA PRO A 357 -11.81 -19.20 -1.74
C PRO A 357 -11.90 -18.95 -3.26
N LEU A 358 -12.48 -17.83 -3.71
CA LEU A 358 -12.61 -17.55 -5.15
C LEU A 358 -11.22 -17.41 -5.79
N PHE A 359 -11.11 -17.88 -7.03
CA PHE A 359 -9.87 -17.84 -7.83
C PHE A 359 -8.67 -18.54 -7.15
N GLY A 360 -8.94 -19.62 -6.41
CA GLY A 360 -7.93 -20.39 -5.66
C GLY A 360 -7.57 -19.83 -4.29
N GLY A 361 -8.14 -18.67 -3.93
CA GLY A 361 -7.93 -18.01 -2.65
C GLY A 361 -6.49 -17.61 -2.34
N VAL A 362 -6.25 -17.27 -1.07
CA VAL A 362 -4.95 -16.73 -0.61
C VAL A 362 -3.79 -17.72 -0.81
N SER A 363 -4.05 -19.03 -0.80
CA SER A 363 -3.01 -20.05 -1.02
C SER A 363 -2.48 -20.03 -2.45
N ALA A 364 -3.38 -19.94 -3.44
CA ALA A 364 -3.00 -19.82 -4.84
C ALA A 364 -2.30 -18.48 -5.14
N ALA A 365 -2.73 -17.42 -4.45
CA ALA A 365 -2.09 -16.11 -4.54
C ALA A 365 -0.65 -16.16 -4.03
N ARG A 366 -0.42 -16.74 -2.84
CA ARG A 366 0.92 -16.96 -2.26
C ARG A 366 1.79 -17.82 -3.17
N GLU A 367 1.26 -18.91 -3.69
CA GLU A 367 2.00 -19.79 -4.58
C GLU A 367 2.57 -19.06 -5.80
N ARG A 368 1.79 -18.12 -6.36
CA ARG A 368 2.20 -17.29 -7.50
C ARG A 368 3.19 -16.20 -7.12
N LEU A 369 3.14 -15.72 -5.89
CA LEU A 369 4.05 -14.71 -5.34
C LEU A 369 5.34 -15.32 -4.75
N ASP A 370 5.51 -16.65 -4.77
CA ASP A 370 6.66 -17.35 -4.17
C ASP A 370 7.98 -16.92 -4.85
N PRO A 371 8.83 -16.13 -4.15
CA PRO A 371 10.05 -15.60 -4.76
C PRO A 371 11.14 -16.65 -4.97
N THR A 372 10.97 -17.85 -4.41
CA THR A 372 11.96 -18.92 -4.54
C THR A 372 11.78 -19.77 -5.79
N ARG A 373 10.60 -19.70 -6.43
CA ARG A 373 10.31 -20.41 -7.69
C ARG A 373 11.02 -19.78 -8.88
N ASP A 374 11.11 -18.46 -8.85
CA ASP A 374 11.70 -17.62 -9.88
C ASP A 374 12.91 -16.86 -9.32
N ALA A 375 13.81 -17.55 -8.60
CA ALA A 375 15.03 -16.94 -8.04
C ALA A 375 15.93 -16.27 -9.10
N ALA A 376 15.65 -16.47 -10.39
CA ALA A 376 16.31 -15.82 -11.52
C ALA A 376 15.51 -14.64 -12.14
N ALA A 377 14.30 -14.32 -11.67
CA ALA A 377 13.41 -13.36 -12.34
C ALA A 377 12.67 -12.43 -11.36
N SER A 378 13.40 -11.58 -10.64
CA SER A 378 12.89 -10.25 -10.26
C SER A 378 14.02 -9.36 -9.75
N THR A 379 14.94 -8.99 -10.62
CA THR A 379 15.26 -7.56 -10.71
C THR A 379 14.27 -7.03 -11.73
N VAL A 380 13.12 -6.50 -11.28
CA VAL A 380 12.52 -5.43 -12.08
C VAL A 380 13.49 -4.28 -11.95
N ALA A 381 14.57 -4.32 -12.75
CA ALA A 381 15.32 -3.14 -13.04
C ALA A 381 14.28 -2.21 -13.64
N ALA A 382 13.89 -1.17 -12.89
CA ALA A 382 13.07 -0.11 -13.46
C ALA A 382 13.74 0.26 -14.79
N GLU A 383 12.99 0.28 -15.89
CA GLU A 383 13.56 0.73 -17.15
C GLU A 383 13.99 2.18 -16.95
N ILE A 384 15.29 2.37 -16.75
CA ILE A 384 15.87 3.68 -16.57
C ILE A 384 15.82 4.34 -17.94
N ALA A 385 14.87 5.26 -18.12
CA ALA A 385 14.72 5.98 -19.38
C ALA A 385 16.06 6.64 -19.77
N PRO A 386 16.59 6.40 -20.99
CA PRO A 386 17.84 7.01 -21.43
C PRO A 386 17.78 8.53 -21.34
N GLY A 387 18.82 9.14 -20.77
CA GLY A 387 18.89 10.59 -20.57
C GLY A 387 18.02 11.14 -19.43
N SER A 388 17.36 10.28 -18.64
CA SER A 388 16.70 10.69 -17.40
C SER A 388 17.72 11.03 -16.30
N PRO A 389 17.33 11.79 -15.27
CA PRO A 389 18.16 11.97 -14.08
C PRO A 389 18.61 10.65 -13.44
N ALA A 390 17.75 9.62 -13.45
CA ALA A 390 18.12 8.31 -12.97
C ALA A 390 19.24 7.65 -13.81
N ALA A 391 19.25 7.83 -15.13
CA ALA A 391 20.32 7.35 -16.01
C ALA A 391 21.66 8.05 -15.71
N GLU A 392 21.61 9.37 -15.51
CA GLU A 392 22.80 10.15 -15.17
C GLU A 392 23.36 9.75 -13.79
N LEU A 393 22.48 9.51 -12.81
CA LEU A 393 22.89 9.00 -11.50
C LEU A 393 23.47 7.59 -11.62
N ALA A 394 22.88 6.71 -12.42
CA ALA A 394 23.40 5.36 -12.62
C ALA A 394 24.83 5.38 -13.16
N ALA A 395 25.10 6.23 -14.16
CA ALA A 395 26.45 6.42 -14.70
C ALA A 395 27.42 6.99 -13.64
N ALA A 396 26.96 7.93 -12.80
CA ALA A 396 27.77 8.46 -11.70
C ALA A 396 28.08 7.37 -10.67
N VAL A 397 27.10 6.56 -10.27
CA VAL A 397 27.26 5.45 -9.31
C VAL A 397 28.21 4.39 -9.86
N GLU A 398 28.10 4.02 -11.13
CA GLU A 398 29.00 3.07 -11.80
C GLU A 398 30.47 3.53 -11.73
N SER A 399 30.72 4.84 -11.84
CA SER A 399 32.07 5.39 -11.70
C SER A 399 32.53 5.53 -10.25
N LEU A 400 31.65 5.87 -9.31
CA LEU A 400 32.02 6.23 -7.94
C LEU A 400 32.11 5.03 -7.01
N LEU A 401 31.24 4.03 -7.19
CA LEU A 401 31.11 2.89 -6.28
C LEU A 401 32.38 2.02 -6.24
N PRO A 402 33.06 1.71 -7.36
CA PRO A 402 34.33 0.98 -7.31
C PRO A 402 35.42 1.70 -6.51
N LEU A 403 35.51 3.04 -6.64
CA LEU A 403 36.48 3.85 -5.89
C LEU A 403 36.16 3.88 -4.39
N HIS A 404 34.88 3.82 -4.03
CA HIS A 404 34.46 3.70 -2.65
C HIS A 404 34.85 2.32 -2.08
N HIS A 405 34.56 1.24 -2.80
CA HIS A 405 34.90 -0.12 -2.40
C HIS A 405 36.41 -0.37 -2.34
N GLU A 406 37.21 0.25 -3.20
CA GLU A 406 38.68 0.19 -3.12
C GLU A 406 39.19 0.76 -1.78
N GLN A 407 38.58 1.84 -1.31
CA GLN A 407 38.99 2.52 -0.09
C GLN A 407 38.44 1.88 1.19
N TRP A 408 37.16 1.46 1.18
CA TRP A 408 36.43 1.07 2.38
C TRP A 408 35.96 -0.40 2.38
N GLY A 409 36.03 -1.10 1.24
CA GLY A 409 35.48 -2.45 1.11
C GLY A 409 33.99 -2.47 1.43
N ALA A 410 33.60 -3.31 2.40
CA ALA A 410 32.23 -3.41 2.93
C ALA A 410 32.05 -2.68 4.27
N ASP A 411 32.98 -1.80 4.65
CA ASP A 411 32.86 -1.00 5.87
C ASP A 411 31.69 -0.01 5.74
N ASP A 412 30.75 -0.06 6.70
CA ASP A 412 29.60 0.83 6.80
C ASP A 412 29.73 1.82 7.99
N SER A 413 30.95 1.98 8.49
CA SER A 413 31.26 2.97 9.52
C SER A 413 30.86 4.39 9.10
N PHE A 414 30.62 5.27 10.07
CA PHE A 414 30.26 6.66 9.79
C PHE A 414 31.27 7.36 8.86
N PRO A 415 32.61 7.22 9.01
CA PRO A 415 33.57 7.76 8.06
C PRO A 415 33.43 7.22 6.62
N ALA A 416 33.13 5.93 6.46
CA ALA A 416 32.88 5.34 5.15
C ALA A 416 31.64 5.95 4.49
N ARG A 417 30.51 5.97 5.21
CA ARG A 417 29.26 6.60 4.76
C ARG A 417 29.42 8.09 4.44
N LEU A 418 30.20 8.81 5.23
CA LEU A 418 30.48 10.23 4.99
C LEU A 418 31.33 10.44 3.72
N SER A 419 32.35 9.59 3.50
CA SER A 419 33.14 9.57 2.27
C SER A 419 32.27 9.32 1.04
N TRP A 420 31.31 8.37 1.13
CA TRP A 420 30.35 8.14 0.06
C TRP A 420 29.47 9.37 -0.22
N GLN A 421 28.89 9.96 0.84
CA GLN A 421 28.10 11.19 0.74
C GLN A 421 28.88 12.32 0.05
N GLN A 422 30.16 12.52 0.40
CA GLN A 422 31.03 13.53 -0.20
C GLN A 422 31.31 13.26 -1.68
N ARG A 423 31.47 12.00 -2.09
CA ARG A 423 31.63 11.62 -3.50
C ARG A 423 30.36 11.93 -4.31
N LEU A 424 29.19 11.61 -3.77
CA LEU A 424 27.92 11.99 -4.39
C LEU A 424 27.77 13.52 -4.47
N HIS A 425 28.17 14.26 -3.44
CA HIS A 425 28.16 15.72 -3.48
C HIS A 425 29.05 16.29 -4.59
N GLN A 426 30.29 15.81 -4.71
CA GLN A 426 31.23 16.24 -5.76
C GLN A 426 30.70 15.95 -7.16
N ALA A 427 29.90 14.89 -7.32
CA ALA A 427 29.23 14.54 -8.57
C ALA A 427 27.89 15.26 -8.78
N GLY A 428 27.45 16.12 -7.86
CA GLY A 428 26.18 16.86 -7.95
C GLY A 428 24.93 16.02 -7.66
N TRP A 429 25.09 14.90 -6.96
CA TRP A 429 24.04 13.91 -6.68
C TRP A 429 23.63 13.82 -5.22
N ILE A 430 24.19 14.66 -4.34
CA ILE A 430 23.64 14.82 -2.99
C ILE A 430 22.36 15.65 -3.05
N ALA A 431 21.30 15.19 -2.37
CA ALA A 431 20.03 15.91 -2.23
C ALA A 431 19.47 16.47 -3.56
N PRO A 432 19.34 15.65 -4.62
CA PRO A 432 19.00 16.16 -5.96
C PRO A 432 17.59 16.80 -6.03
N HIS A 433 16.75 16.50 -5.05
CA HIS A 433 15.42 17.06 -4.87
C HIS A 433 15.38 18.50 -4.37
N TRP A 434 16.49 19.02 -3.82
CA TRP A 434 16.52 20.39 -3.34
C TRP A 434 16.30 21.37 -4.50
N PRO A 435 15.66 22.53 -4.26
CA PRO A 435 15.58 23.60 -5.24
C PRO A 435 16.96 24.00 -5.76
N THR A 436 17.03 24.39 -7.04
CA THR A 436 18.29 24.79 -7.68
C THR A 436 18.94 26.00 -7.02
N GLU A 437 18.14 26.92 -6.47
CA GLU A 437 18.62 28.08 -5.69
C GLU A 437 19.38 27.69 -4.40
N PHE A 438 19.19 26.46 -3.92
CA PHE A 438 19.90 25.89 -2.76
C PHE A 438 20.91 24.81 -3.17
N GLY A 439 21.35 24.80 -4.44
CA GLY A 439 22.40 23.90 -4.92
C GLY A 439 21.94 22.47 -5.23
N GLY A 440 20.63 22.20 -5.24
CA GLY A 440 20.08 20.95 -5.73
C GLY A 440 19.85 20.92 -7.24
N ARG A 441 19.19 19.85 -7.72
CA ARG A 441 18.82 19.70 -9.14
C ARG A 441 17.34 20.01 -9.40
N GLY A 442 16.56 20.31 -8.36
CA GLY A 442 15.12 20.58 -8.47
C GLY A 442 14.33 19.36 -8.96
N LEU A 443 14.79 18.14 -8.70
CA LEU A 443 14.16 16.93 -9.22
C LEU A 443 12.76 16.73 -8.65
N SER A 444 11.85 16.30 -9.53
CA SER A 444 10.49 15.94 -9.14
C SER A 444 10.50 14.71 -8.21
N ILE A 445 9.40 14.46 -7.51
CA ILE A 445 9.29 13.28 -6.66
C ILE A 445 9.39 11.97 -7.46
N VAL A 446 8.94 11.98 -8.73
CA VAL A 446 9.05 10.83 -9.63
C VAL A 446 10.52 10.54 -9.97
N ASP A 447 11.28 11.59 -10.31
CA ASP A 447 12.71 11.46 -10.58
C ASP A 447 13.47 10.96 -9.32
N GLN A 448 13.07 11.43 -8.13
CA GLN A 448 13.67 10.98 -6.87
C GLN A 448 13.45 9.48 -6.63
N VAL A 449 12.24 8.97 -6.87
CA VAL A 449 11.96 7.53 -6.75
C VAL A 449 12.83 6.72 -7.71
N ALA A 450 12.96 7.16 -8.96
CA ALA A 450 13.81 6.50 -9.93
C ALA A 450 15.30 6.54 -9.54
N CYS A 451 15.79 7.68 -9.04
CA CYS A 451 17.15 7.80 -8.51
C CYS A 451 17.40 6.91 -7.29
N ASP A 452 16.43 6.80 -6.39
CA ASP A 452 16.52 5.94 -5.21
C ASP A 452 16.56 4.45 -5.59
N GLN A 453 15.82 4.04 -6.63
CA GLN A 453 15.89 2.68 -7.18
C GLN A 453 17.27 2.35 -7.75
N VAL A 454 17.93 3.32 -8.40
CA VAL A 454 19.31 3.16 -8.88
C VAL A 454 20.26 2.89 -7.71
N LEU A 455 20.22 3.74 -6.67
CA LEU A 455 21.08 3.58 -5.49
C LEU A 455 20.84 2.23 -4.80
N ALA A 456 19.57 1.83 -4.64
CA ALA A 456 19.21 0.55 -4.04
C ALA A 456 19.68 -0.64 -4.90
N GLY A 457 19.40 -0.63 -6.21
CA GLY A 457 19.78 -1.71 -7.13
C GLY A 457 21.29 -1.87 -7.29
N SER A 458 22.06 -0.78 -7.18
CA SER A 458 23.52 -0.81 -7.14
C SER A 458 24.10 -1.18 -5.78
N ARG A 459 23.27 -1.35 -4.74
CA ARG A 459 23.69 -1.56 -3.33
C ARG A 459 24.67 -0.46 -2.87
N ALA A 460 24.39 0.78 -3.25
CA ALA A 460 25.21 1.92 -2.85
C ALA A 460 25.18 2.12 -1.31
N PRO A 461 26.29 2.53 -0.68
CA PRO A 461 26.32 2.79 0.76
C PRO A 461 25.27 3.80 1.22
N MET A 462 24.84 3.68 2.48
CA MET A 462 23.95 4.67 3.07
C MET A 462 24.65 6.01 3.29
N LEU A 463 23.87 7.10 3.34
CA LEU A 463 24.39 8.41 3.70
C LEU A 463 24.69 8.45 5.22
N ALA A 464 25.70 9.22 5.61
CA ALA A 464 26.00 9.49 7.01
C ALA A 464 25.01 10.53 7.57
N GLY A 465 25.12 11.79 7.14
CA GLY A 465 24.37 12.93 7.69
C GLY A 465 22.93 13.07 7.18
N VAL A 466 22.17 11.97 7.15
CA VAL A 466 20.83 11.94 6.55
C VAL A 466 19.86 12.91 7.24
N LEU A 467 20.00 13.11 8.56
CA LEU A 467 19.16 14.03 9.33
C LEU A 467 19.39 15.49 8.89
N GLY A 468 20.63 15.86 8.60
CA GLY A 468 20.97 17.17 8.05
C GLY A 468 20.33 17.38 6.68
N VAL A 469 20.49 16.40 5.78
CA VAL A 469 20.05 16.49 4.39
C VAL A 469 18.53 16.47 4.26
N ASN A 470 17.85 15.54 4.93
CA ASN A 470 16.43 15.27 4.70
C ASN A 470 15.51 16.02 5.67
N ASN A 471 15.98 16.39 6.87
CA ASN A 471 15.12 16.97 7.91
C ASN A 471 15.48 18.43 8.18
N VAL A 472 16.74 18.70 8.55
CA VAL A 472 17.17 20.02 9.00
C VAL A 472 17.22 21.02 7.85
N ALA A 473 17.83 20.67 6.73
CA ALA A 473 17.99 21.58 5.61
C ALA A 473 16.65 22.06 5.01
N PRO A 474 15.65 21.20 4.74
CA PRO A 474 14.32 21.69 4.32
C PRO A 474 13.66 22.61 5.36
N THR A 475 13.93 22.38 6.65
CA THR A 475 13.47 23.28 7.73
C THR A 475 14.18 24.64 7.68
N LEU A 476 15.50 24.66 7.42
CA LEU A 476 16.29 25.88 7.21
C LEU A 476 15.84 26.66 5.96
N MET A 477 15.52 25.96 4.87
CA MET A 477 14.97 26.60 3.66
C MET A 477 13.67 27.34 3.96
N HIS A 478 12.81 26.75 4.81
CA HIS A 478 11.51 27.32 5.16
C HIS A 478 11.60 28.45 6.20
N TYR A 479 12.31 28.23 7.32
CA TYR A 479 12.32 29.14 8.46
C TYR A 479 13.61 29.94 8.64
N GLY A 480 14.69 29.53 7.96
CA GLY A 480 16.01 30.12 8.14
C GLY A 480 16.11 31.53 7.56
N THR A 481 16.87 32.39 8.23
CA THR A 481 17.34 33.67 7.69
C THR A 481 18.35 33.46 6.57
N ALA A 482 18.74 34.52 5.85
CA ALA A 482 19.76 34.42 4.80
C ALA A 482 21.10 33.85 5.35
N GLU A 483 21.53 34.33 6.51
CA GLU A 483 22.75 33.85 7.20
C GLU A 483 22.62 32.38 7.63
N GLN A 484 21.47 31.99 8.22
CA GLN A 484 21.23 30.59 8.61
C GLN A 484 21.16 29.63 7.41
N ARG A 485 20.78 30.13 6.22
CA ARG A 485 20.76 29.32 4.99
C ARG A 485 22.17 29.05 4.44
N GLU A 486 23.20 29.73 4.92
CA GLU A 486 24.60 29.44 4.52
C GLU A 486 25.02 28.02 4.94
N HIS A 487 24.43 27.46 6.00
CA HIS A 487 24.62 26.07 6.43
C HIS A 487 24.25 25.03 5.36
N LEU A 488 23.34 25.36 4.43
CA LEU A 488 22.85 24.40 3.41
C LEU A 488 23.98 23.83 2.55
N ALA A 489 24.94 24.67 2.14
CA ALA A 489 26.07 24.23 1.34
C ALA A 489 27.01 23.28 2.12
N ALA A 490 27.22 23.56 3.41
CA ALA A 490 28.05 22.72 4.28
C ALA A 490 27.39 21.37 4.61
N ILE A 491 26.05 21.35 4.72
CA ILE A 491 25.26 20.12 4.85
C ILE A 491 25.42 19.25 3.59
N GLN A 492 25.28 19.83 2.39
CA GLN A 492 25.49 19.10 1.14
C GLN A 492 26.90 18.54 1.04
N ALA A 493 27.90 19.34 1.41
CA ALA A 493 29.30 18.94 1.41
C ALA A 493 29.66 17.87 2.45
N GLY A 494 28.77 17.59 3.42
CA GLY A 494 29.08 16.70 4.54
C GLY A 494 30.15 17.24 5.48
N THR A 495 30.44 18.55 5.43
CA THR A 495 31.32 19.22 6.41
C THR A 495 30.54 19.66 7.65
N GLU A 496 29.23 19.84 7.51
CA GLU A 496 28.31 19.92 8.63
C GLU A 496 27.44 18.67 8.73
N VAL A 497 27.52 18.00 9.88
CA VAL A 497 26.69 16.85 10.23
C VAL A 497 25.76 17.29 11.33
N TRP A 498 24.46 17.13 11.09
CA TRP A 498 23.43 17.65 11.99
C TRP A 498 22.72 16.52 12.72
N CYS A 499 22.66 16.65 14.05
CA CYS A 499 21.85 15.81 14.91
C CYS A 499 20.59 16.55 15.40
N GLN A 500 19.64 15.82 15.98
CA GLN A 500 18.40 16.39 16.52
C GLN A 500 18.32 16.24 18.03
N GLY A 501 18.32 17.37 18.74
CA GLY A 501 18.21 17.42 20.20
C GLY A 501 16.76 17.55 20.65
N PHE A 502 15.95 16.53 20.39
CA PHE A 502 14.51 16.59 20.66
C PHE A 502 14.16 15.90 21.98
N SER A 503 14.32 14.57 22.01
CA SER A 503 13.94 13.69 23.12
C SER A 503 14.75 13.94 24.40
N GLU A 504 14.09 13.76 25.54
CA GLU A 504 14.64 13.88 26.88
C GLU A 504 14.31 12.64 27.72
N PRO A 505 15.02 12.36 28.83
CA PRO A 505 14.71 11.21 29.69
C PRO A 505 13.25 11.16 30.16
N GLY A 506 12.63 12.34 30.36
CA GLY A 506 11.22 12.47 30.76
C GLY A 506 10.25 12.85 29.64
N SER A 507 10.72 13.05 28.40
CA SER A 507 9.91 13.57 27.29
C SER A 507 10.30 12.91 25.96
N GLY A 508 9.55 11.88 25.57
CA GLY A 508 9.72 11.17 24.29
C GLY A 508 8.47 11.28 23.44
N SER A 509 7.52 10.36 23.64
CA SER A 509 6.21 10.39 22.96
C SER A 509 5.40 11.66 23.28
N ASP A 510 5.46 12.13 24.52
CA ASP A 510 4.98 13.47 24.91
C ASP A 510 6.11 14.50 24.72
N LEU A 511 6.53 14.72 23.48
CA LEU A 511 7.65 15.63 23.18
C LEU A 511 7.38 17.06 23.69
N ALA A 512 6.11 17.46 23.74
CA ALA A 512 5.67 18.74 24.22
C ALA A 512 6.00 19.02 25.70
N SER A 513 6.23 17.98 26.51
CA SER A 513 6.57 18.12 27.93
C SER A 513 8.06 18.44 28.19
N LEU A 514 8.86 18.67 27.14
CA LEU A 514 10.30 18.92 27.25
C LEU A 514 10.63 20.06 28.24
N ARG A 515 11.76 19.89 28.93
CA ARG A 515 12.23 20.71 30.08
C ARG A 515 13.61 21.32 29.87
N THR A 516 14.40 20.89 28.89
CA THR A 516 15.63 21.61 28.51
C THR A 516 15.23 23.05 28.24
N ARG A 517 15.82 24.01 28.97
CA ARG A 517 15.40 25.40 28.96
C ARG A 517 16.44 26.27 28.27
N ALA A 518 15.98 27.36 27.67
CA ALA A 518 16.84 28.44 27.22
C ALA A 518 16.29 29.76 27.73
N THR A 519 17.08 30.48 28.53
CA THR A 519 16.74 31.84 28.99
C THR A 519 17.52 32.85 28.18
N LEU A 520 16.84 33.88 27.70
CA LEU A 520 17.51 34.99 27.01
C LEU A 520 18.20 35.89 28.04
N ASP A 521 19.52 36.06 27.90
CA ASP A 521 20.38 36.94 28.71
C ASP A 521 21.09 37.90 27.76
N GLY A 522 20.62 39.14 27.68
CA GLY A 522 21.07 40.11 26.68
C GLY A 522 20.74 39.66 25.26
N ASP A 523 21.77 39.45 24.45
CA ASP A 523 21.71 38.98 23.06
C ASP A 523 22.07 37.49 22.91
N GLU A 524 22.16 36.74 24.00
CA GLU A 524 22.44 35.30 24.00
C GLU A 524 21.34 34.47 24.67
N PHE A 525 21.19 33.22 24.25
CA PHE A 525 20.44 32.21 24.99
C PHE A 525 21.40 31.42 25.88
N VAL A 526 21.04 31.27 27.15
CA VAL A 526 21.71 30.36 28.09
C VAL A 526 20.90 29.08 28.21
N ILE A 527 21.46 27.97 27.73
CA ILE A 527 20.80 26.67 27.61
C ILE A 527 21.21 25.78 28.77
N ASN A 528 20.21 25.12 29.37
CA ASN A 528 20.43 24.16 30.44
C ASN A 528 19.48 22.96 30.27
N GLY A 529 20.02 21.75 30.30
CA GLY A 529 19.22 20.54 30.26
C GLY A 529 19.95 19.33 29.70
N GLN A 530 19.17 18.39 29.20
CA GLN A 530 19.65 17.08 28.78
C GLN A 530 18.79 16.54 27.65
N LYS A 531 19.45 16.04 26.62
CA LYS A 531 18.85 15.27 25.52
C LYS A 531 19.37 13.85 25.55
N ILE A 532 18.56 12.92 25.06
CA ILE A 532 18.89 11.50 25.02
C ILE A 532 18.32 10.87 23.74
N TRP A 533 18.94 9.77 23.30
CA TRP A 533 18.66 9.09 22.02
C TRP A 533 19.00 9.96 20.80
N THR A 534 19.98 10.86 20.95
CA THR A 534 20.41 11.75 19.85
C THR A 534 21.21 10.93 18.83
N SER A 535 20.56 10.56 17.73
CA SER A 535 21.22 9.92 16.59
C SER A 535 22.35 10.78 16.05
N GLU A 536 23.49 10.16 15.76
CA GLU A 536 24.73 10.83 15.31
C GLU A 536 25.22 11.91 16.29
N GLY A 537 24.81 11.89 17.56
CA GLY A 537 25.16 12.95 18.51
C GLY A 537 26.65 12.97 18.89
N MET A 538 27.38 11.88 18.66
CA MET A 538 28.83 11.85 18.86
C MET A 538 29.58 12.46 17.66
N GLU A 539 29.07 12.24 16.45
CA GLU A 539 29.65 12.65 15.18
C GLU A 539 29.19 14.04 14.72
N GLY A 540 28.02 14.48 15.18
CA GLY A 540 27.37 15.73 14.78
C GLY A 540 28.21 16.96 15.13
N THR A 541 28.34 17.87 14.17
CA THR A 541 28.96 19.19 14.34
C THR A 541 27.95 20.22 14.79
N HIS A 542 26.67 20.03 14.46
CA HIS A 542 25.57 20.92 14.83
C HIS A 542 24.35 20.15 15.35
N CYS A 543 23.51 20.84 16.10
CA CYS A 543 22.27 20.29 16.64
C CYS A 543 21.10 21.25 16.37
N LEU A 544 20.03 20.72 15.77
CA LEU A 544 18.71 21.35 15.84
C LEU A 544 18.09 20.99 17.19
N LEU A 545 18.17 21.93 18.14
CA LEU A 545 17.82 21.72 19.54
C LEU A 545 16.46 22.32 19.88
N LEU A 546 15.59 21.53 20.53
CA LEU A 546 14.33 22.05 21.08
C LEU A 546 14.47 22.40 22.55
N VAL A 547 14.06 23.62 22.89
CA VAL A 547 14.19 24.19 24.23
C VAL A 547 12.90 24.87 24.69
N ARG A 548 12.62 24.81 25.98
CA ARG A 548 11.61 25.57 26.69
C ARG A 548 12.10 27.01 26.88
N THR A 549 11.46 27.96 26.23
CA THR A 549 11.74 29.40 26.35
C THR A 549 10.67 30.15 27.14
N ASP A 550 9.46 29.58 27.26
CA ASP A 550 8.44 30.06 28.20
C ASP A 550 7.89 28.87 29.02
N PRO A 551 8.25 28.77 30.32
CA PRO A 551 7.79 27.69 31.20
C PRO A 551 6.35 27.87 31.70
N GLN A 552 5.73 29.04 31.52
CA GLN A 552 4.36 29.32 31.97
C GLN A 552 3.34 29.18 30.83
N ALA A 553 3.80 29.21 29.57
CA ALA A 553 2.95 28.98 28.41
C ALA A 553 2.42 27.52 28.37
N PRO A 554 1.27 27.28 27.70
CA PRO A 554 0.82 25.93 27.37
C PRO A 554 1.94 25.12 26.69
N PRO A 555 2.01 23.78 26.87
CA PRO A 555 3.17 22.98 26.46
C PRO A 555 3.66 23.23 25.03
N HIS A 556 2.76 23.37 24.05
CA HIS A 556 3.12 23.58 22.63
C HIS A 556 3.47 25.05 22.29
N LYS A 557 3.21 26.01 23.17
CA LYS A 557 3.33 27.46 22.92
C LYS A 557 4.50 28.13 23.65
N GLY A 558 5.40 27.34 24.23
CA GLY A 558 6.57 27.84 24.96
C GLY A 558 7.88 27.19 24.54
N ILE A 559 7.91 26.54 23.37
CA ILE A 559 9.08 25.84 22.83
C ILE A 559 9.72 26.71 21.75
N SER A 560 11.04 26.76 21.67
CA SER A 560 11.80 27.34 20.56
C SER A 560 12.76 26.30 19.95
N ALA A 561 13.12 26.47 18.68
CA ALA A 561 14.16 25.70 18.01
C ALA A 561 15.44 26.54 17.90
N LEU A 562 16.58 25.99 18.31
CA LEU A 562 17.89 26.64 18.25
C LEU A 562 18.85 25.82 17.38
N LEU A 563 19.72 26.51 16.65
CA LEU A 563 20.84 25.96 15.88
C LEU A 563 22.10 26.04 16.74
N VAL A 564 22.60 24.90 17.23
CA VAL A 564 23.66 24.88 18.25
C VAL A 564 24.89 24.13 17.74
N PRO A 565 26.07 24.77 17.62
CA PRO A 565 27.33 24.08 17.36
C PRO A 565 27.67 23.13 18.51
N MET A 566 28.02 21.88 18.20
CA MET A 566 28.23 20.81 19.18
C MET A 566 29.57 20.88 19.92
N ASP A 567 30.44 21.81 19.53
CA ASP A 567 31.67 22.18 20.22
C ASP A 567 31.52 23.41 21.14
N THR A 568 30.31 23.98 21.24
CA THR A 568 30.04 25.11 22.14
C THR A 568 30.40 24.73 23.59
N PRO A 569 31.17 25.56 24.32
CA PRO A 569 31.52 25.30 25.71
C PRO A 569 30.29 25.03 26.59
N GLY A 570 30.41 24.04 27.48
CA GLY A 570 29.30 23.57 28.35
C GLY A 570 28.54 22.37 27.80
N ILE A 571 28.76 21.97 26.55
CA ILE A 571 28.19 20.74 25.97
C ILE A 571 29.03 19.54 26.37
N THR A 572 28.40 18.53 26.98
CA THR A 572 29.02 17.21 27.23
C THR A 572 28.24 16.13 26.50
N ARG A 573 28.95 15.28 25.72
CA ARG A 573 28.37 14.16 24.97
C ARG A 573 28.82 12.83 25.57
N ARG A 574 27.91 11.86 25.67
CA ARG A 574 28.21 10.49 26.10
C ARG A 574 27.62 9.49 25.12
N PRO A 575 28.41 8.50 24.64
CA PRO A 575 27.89 7.51 23.71
C PRO A 575 26.91 6.57 24.41
N ILE A 576 25.88 6.16 23.68
CA ILE A 576 24.97 5.07 24.07
C ILE A 576 25.09 3.97 23.02
N THR A 577 25.46 2.77 23.47
CA THR A 577 25.54 1.58 22.64
C THR A 577 24.13 1.04 22.38
N GLN A 578 23.82 0.76 21.12
CA GLN A 578 22.56 0.17 20.70
C GLN A 578 22.51 -1.33 21.04
N ILE A 579 21.33 -1.93 20.90
CA ILE A 579 21.14 -3.37 21.12
C ILE A 579 21.97 -4.24 20.14
N THR A 580 22.34 -3.70 18.98
CA THR A 580 23.25 -4.33 18.01
C THR A 580 24.70 -4.41 18.51
N GLY A 581 25.06 -3.66 19.56
CA GLY A 581 26.43 -3.48 20.02
C GLY A 581 27.16 -2.31 19.35
N GLU A 582 26.53 -1.65 18.38
CA GLU A 582 27.09 -0.49 17.67
C GLU A 582 26.87 0.81 18.45
N GLY A 583 27.68 1.83 18.14
CA GLY A 583 27.40 3.20 18.55
C GLY A 583 26.24 3.81 17.76
N GLY A 584 26.04 5.11 17.86
CA GLY A 584 25.09 5.84 17.00
C GLY A 584 24.05 6.66 17.75
N PHE A 585 23.93 6.48 19.07
CA PHE A 585 23.18 7.40 19.93
C PHE A 585 24.11 8.13 20.90
N ALA A 586 23.72 9.34 21.28
CA ALA A 586 24.36 10.08 22.35
C ALA A 586 23.34 10.57 23.38
N GLU A 587 23.80 10.65 24.62
CA GLU A 587 23.26 11.54 25.63
C GLU A 587 24.02 12.87 25.56
N VAL A 588 23.30 13.99 25.58
CA VAL A 588 23.88 15.33 25.44
C VAL A 588 23.42 16.21 26.58
N PHE A 589 24.37 16.72 27.35
CA PHE A 589 24.14 17.63 28.47
C PHE A 589 24.52 19.05 28.07
N PHE A 590 23.71 20.01 28.51
CA PHE A 590 23.92 21.44 28.32
C PHE A 590 24.00 22.07 29.71
N ASP A 591 25.18 22.58 30.07
CA ASP A 591 25.45 23.29 31.32
C ASP A 591 25.90 24.72 31.01
N ASP A 592 25.03 25.69 31.27
CA ASP A 592 25.22 27.12 30.96
C ASP A 592 25.77 27.39 29.54
N VAL A 593 25.32 26.60 28.57
CA VAL A 593 25.74 26.72 27.16
C VAL A 593 25.19 28.01 26.57
N ARG A 594 26.06 28.86 26.04
CA ARG A 594 25.69 30.16 25.47
C ARG A 594 25.74 30.14 23.94
N VAL A 595 24.64 30.56 23.31
CA VAL A 595 24.55 30.75 21.87
C VAL A 595 23.93 32.11 21.55
N PRO A 596 24.31 32.79 20.46
CA PRO A 596 23.74 34.08 20.12
C PRO A 596 22.24 33.98 19.82
N ARG A 597 21.50 35.08 19.95
CA ARG A 597 20.08 35.16 19.61
C ARG A 597 19.79 34.78 18.15
N SER A 598 20.77 34.99 17.26
CA SER A 598 20.71 34.55 15.86
C SER A 598 20.67 33.02 15.68
N ALA A 599 20.96 32.24 16.72
CA ALA A 599 20.76 30.78 16.71
C ALA A 599 19.27 30.38 16.69
N LEU A 600 18.35 31.31 16.98
CA LEU A 600 16.91 31.03 16.96
C LEU A 600 16.42 30.77 15.53
N LEU A 601 15.91 29.58 15.27
CA LEU A 601 15.26 29.23 14.01
C LEU A 601 13.76 29.49 14.10
N GLY A 602 13.25 30.40 13.26
CA GLY A 602 11.85 30.83 13.29
C GLY A 602 11.51 31.73 14.49
N PRO A 603 10.21 31.97 14.77
CA PRO A 603 9.80 32.88 15.83
C PRO A 603 10.01 32.31 17.24
N LEU A 604 10.32 33.19 18.20
CA LEU A 604 10.45 32.83 19.62
C LEU A 604 9.14 32.24 20.15
N HIS A 605 9.23 31.14 20.92
CA HIS A 605 8.09 30.37 21.47
C HIS A 605 7.23 29.61 20.46
N GLU A 606 7.52 29.73 19.15
CA GLU A 606 6.81 29.01 18.09
C GLU A 606 7.58 27.80 17.53
N GLY A 607 8.57 27.30 18.27
CA GLY A 607 9.39 26.14 17.90
C GLY A 607 8.57 24.87 17.61
N TRP A 608 7.37 24.72 18.18
CA TRP A 608 6.50 23.58 17.85
C TRP A 608 6.07 23.56 16.37
N LYS A 609 5.87 24.72 15.74
CA LYS A 609 5.57 24.80 14.30
C LYS A 609 6.76 24.33 13.48
N VAL A 610 7.96 24.79 13.85
CA VAL A 610 9.22 24.35 13.25
C VAL A 610 9.38 22.83 13.38
N THR A 611 9.16 22.28 14.58
CA THR A 611 9.20 20.83 14.84
C THR A 611 8.22 20.05 13.96
N MET A 612 6.97 20.50 13.84
CA MET A 612 5.97 19.80 13.00
C MET A 612 6.37 19.81 11.52
N THR A 613 7.01 20.87 11.02
CA THR A 613 7.59 20.91 9.68
C THR A 613 8.73 19.91 9.54
N THR A 614 9.70 19.90 10.46
CA THR A 614 10.84 18.97 10.44
C THR A 614 10.37 17.50 10.46
N LEU A 615 9.44 17.14 11.35
CA LEU A 615 8.87 15.79 11.43
C LEU A 615 7.97 15.44 10.22
N GLY A 616 7.47 16.44 9.50
CA GLY A 616 6.77 16.25 8.23
C GLY A 616 7.72 15.70 7.16
N PHE A 617 8.91 16.30 7.02
CA PHE A 617 9.94 15.83 6.09
C PHE A 617 10.50 14.46 6.48
N GLU A 618 10.72 14.21 7.77
CA GLU A 618 11.15 12.89 8.27
C GLU A 618 10.17 11.78 7.87
N ARG A 619 8.85 12.03 7.99
CA ARG A 619 7.81 11.08 7.55
C ARG A 619 7.76 10.92 6.04
N ALA A 620 8.00 11.97 5.26
CA ALA A 620 8.11 11.84 3.81
C ALA A 620 9.27 10.91 3.42
N GLY A 621 10.39 10.94 4.16
CA GLY A 621 11.50 9.99 4.00
C GLY A 621 11.08 8.52 4.18
N VAL A 622 10.13 8.23 5.06
CA VAL A 622 9.60 6.86 5.26
C VAL A 622 8.86 6.35 4.02
N ILE A 623 8.24 7.23 3.23
CA ILE A 623 7.59 6.85 1.97
C ILE A 623 8.62 6.31 0.96
N MET A 624 9.81 6.93 0.93
CA MET A 624 10.93 6.44 0.10
C MET A 624 11.48 5.11 0.63
N MET A 625 11.59 4.97 1.95
CA MET A 625 12.03 3.71 2.58
C MET A 625 11.04 2.56 2.33
N ALA A 626 9.73 2.84 2.29
CA ALA A 626 8.70 1.86 1.91
C ALA A 626 8.94 1.25 0.53
N GLY A 627 9.37 2.05 -0.44
CA GLY A 627 9.72 1.56 -1.79
C GLY A 627 10.95 0.64 -1.85
N ARG A 628 11.77 0.58 -0.78
CA ARG A 628 12.98 -0.26 -0.73
C ARG A 628 12.74 -1.63 -0.10
N LEU A 629 11.63 -1.81 0.62
CA LEU A 629 11.36 -3.06 1.36
C LEU A 629 11.33 -4.29 0.46
N GLU A 630 10.76 -4.17 -0.74
CA GLU A 630 10.69 -5.28 -1.69
C GLU A 630 12.10 -5.78 -2.03
N GLN A 631 13.02 -4.86 -2.36
CA GLN A 631 14.39 -5.21 -2.66
C GLN A 631 15.10 -5.84 -1.45
N THR A 632 14.84 -5.35 -0.23
CA THR A 632 15.37 -5.97 1.00
C THR A 632 14.96 -7.44 1.13
N VAL A 633 13.70 -7.79 0.83
CA VAL A 633 13.25 -9.18 0.86
C VAL A 633 13.86 -10.00 -0.26
N LEU A 634 13.99 -9.44 -1.47
CA LEU A 634 14.62 -10.13 -2.61
C LEU A 634 16.12 -10.39 -2.39
N ASP A 635 16.83 -9.44 -1.76
CA ASP A 635 18.23 -9.62 -1.36
C ASP A 635 18.35 -10.72 -0.30
N LEU A 636 17.43 -10.79 0.66
CA LEU A 636 17.34 -11.88 1.63
C LEU A 636 17.10 -13.23 0.92
N VAL A 637 16.14 -13.32 0.00
CA VAL A 637 15.88 -14.54 -0.79
C VAL A 637 17.13 -14.96 -1.56
N THR A 638 17.84 -14.00 -2.15
CA THR A 638 19.10 -14.25 -2.88
C THR A 638 20.18 -14.79 -1.95
N ALA A 639 20.34 -14.20 -0.76
CA ALA A 639 21.30 -14.68 0.24
C ALA A 639 20.98 -16.11 0.72
N LEU A 640 19.71 -16.48 0.70
CA LEU A 640 19.22 -17.80 1.10
C LEU A 640 19.18 -18.85 -0.04
N ALA A 641 19.50 -18.48 -1.28
CA ALA A 641 19.36 -19.37 -2.45
C ALA A 641 20.20 -20.66 -2.35
N GLY A 642 21.28 -20.65 -1.56
CA GLY A 642 22.10 -21.84 -1.28
C GLY A 642 21.59 -22.73 -0.15
N HIS A 643 20.49 -22.38 0.51
CA HIS A 643 19.92 -23.12 1.64
C HIS A 643 18.71 -23.95 1.21
N GLU A 644 18.59 -25.17 1.74
CA GLU A 644 17.36 -25.95 1.61
C GLU A 644 16.26 -25.31 2.48
N LEU A 645 15.37 -24.56 1.84
CA LEU A 645 14.26 -23.91 2.52
C LEU A 645 13.06 -24.87 2.64
N PRO A 646 12.54 -25.15 3.85
CA PRO A 646 11.29 -25.90 4.00
C PRO A 646 10.09 -25.08 3.51
N ALA A 647 8.96 -25.74 3.23
CA ALA A 647 7.77 -25.09 2.68
C ALA A 647 7.24 -23.93 3.54
N HIS A 648 7.32 -24.04 4.86
CA HIS A 648 6.90 -22.96 5.76
C HIS A 648 7.82 -21.74 5.67
N ALA A 649 9.13 -21.92 5.47
CA ALA A 649 10.07 -20.82 5.30
C ALA A 649 9.84 -20.08 3.99
N ARG A 650 9.57 -20.81 2.90
CA ARG A 650 9.14 -20.21 1.62
C ARG A 650 7.88 -19.37 1.80
N ALA A 651 6.86 -19.93 2.46
CA ALA A 651 5.61 -19.21 2.73
C ALA A 651 5.83 -17.93 3.55
N GLU A 652 6.71 -17.95 4.57
CA GLU A 652 7.05 -16.74 5.32
C GLU A 652 7.74 -15.68 4.44
N LEU A 653 8.68 -16.07 3.58
CA LEU A 653 9.35 -15.16 2.65
C LEU A 653 8.35 -14.56 1.63
N THR A 654 7.40 -15.37 1.14
CA THR A 654 6.30 -14.90 0.30
C THR A 654 5.43 -13.87 1.02
N ASP A 655 5.06 -14.12 2.28
CA ASP A 655 4.28 -13.17 3.06
C ASP A 655 5.06 -11.85 3.23
N ARG A 656 6.36 -11.91 3.57
CA ARG A 656 7.21 -10.70 3.69
C ARG A 656 7.31 -9.93 2.38
N LEU A 657 7.47 -10.62 1.26
CA LEU A 657 7.54 -9.98 -0.06
C LEU A 657 6.22 -9.31 -0.42
N SER A 658 5.10 -9.97 -0.13
CA SER A 658 3.75 -9.44 -0.40
C SER A 658 3.49 -8.19 0.43
N GLU A 659 3.78 -8.23 1.73
CA GLU A 659 3.70 -7.08 2.63
C GLU A 659 4.58 -5.93 2.14
N ALA A 660 5.85 -6.21 1.82
CA ALA A 660 6.79 -5.21 1.32
C ALA A 660 6.32 -4.53 0.03
N ARG A 661 5.81 -5.32 -0.93
CA ARG A 661 5.21 -4.82 -2.18
C ARG A 661 3.99 -3.94 -1.91
N ALA A 662 3.06 -4.38 -1.07
CA ALA A 662 1.86 -3.63 -0.74
C ALA A 662 2.19 -2.29 -0.07
N VAL A 663 3.16 -2.26 0.84
CA VAL A 663 3.65 -1.04 1.49
C VAL A 663 4.32 -0.10 0.48
N GLY A 664 5.13 -0.64 -0.44
CA GLY A 664 5.74 0.14 -1.53
C GLY A 664 4.70 0.77 -2.46
N LEU A 665 3.65 0.03 -2.83
CA LEU A 665 2.54 0.53 -3.66
C LEU A 665 1.73 1.61 -2.95
N LEU A 666 1.49 1.45 -1.64
CA LEU A 666 0.85 2.49 -0.84
C LEU A 666 1.70 3.78 -0.81
N GLY A 667 3.02 3.64 -0.70
CA GLY A 667 3.96 4.74 -0.84
C GLY A 667 3.89 5.42 -2.21
N LYS A 668 3.94 4.65 -3.30
CA LYS A 668 3.80 5.15 -4.69
C LYS A 668 2.51 5.95 -4.88
N ARG A 669 1.38 5.45 -4.36
CA ARG A 669 0.09 6.16 -4.42
C ARG A 669 0.10 7.47 -3.64
N ALA A 670 0.73 7.51 -2.47
CA ALA A 670 0.89 8.74 -1.70
C ALA A 670 1.75 9.78 -2.45
N LEU A 671 2.87 9.36 -3.03
CA LEU A 671 3.74 10.25 -3.82
C LEU A 671 3.03 10.79 -5.06
N GLY A 672 2.22 9.97 -5.75
CA GLY A 672 1.40 10.41 -6.88
C GLY A 672 0.44 11.55 -6.51
N ARG A 673 -0.22 11.45 -5.34
CA ARG A 673 -1.10 12.53 -4.83
C ARG A 673 -0.35 13.80 -4.46
N ILE A 674 0.85 13.68 -3.88
CA ILE A 674 1.72 14.82 -3.60
C ILE A 674 2.17 15.49 -4.91
N ALA A 675 2.55 14.70 -5.91
CA ALA A 675 2.95 15.19 -7.23
C ALA A 675 1.82 15.94 -7.95
N ALA A 676 0.57 15.51 -7.75
CA ALA A 676 -0.64 16.16 -8.30
C ALA A 676 -1.05 17.44 -7.55
N GLY A 677 -0.19 17.99 -6.67
CA GLY A 677 -0.45 19.23 -5.93
C GLY A 677 -0.99 19.03 -4.50
N GLY A 678 -1.07 17.78 -4.03
CA GLY A 678 -1.37 17.47 -2.64
C GLY A 678 -0.21 17.79 -1.69
N ALA A 679 -0.49 17.81 -0.38
CA ALA A 679 0.52 17.97 0.66
C ALA A 679 0.59 16.72 1.55
N PRO A 680 1.75 16.40 2.14
CA PRO A 680 1.85 15.32 3.13
C PRO A 680 0.95 15.59 4.34
N GLY A 681 -0.13 14.81 4.52
CA GLY A 681 -1.04 14.88 5.67
C GLY A 681 -0.88 13.73 6.67
N ALA A 682 -1.77 13.69 7.66
CA ALA A 682 -1.75 12.71 8.75
C ALA A 682 -1.97 11.27 8.26
N GLU A 683 -2.63 11.09 7.12
CA GLU A 683 -2.87 9.82 6.43
C GLU A 683 -1.56 9.09 6.11
N HIS A 684 -0.45 9.79 5.83
CA HIS A 684 0.86 9.17 5.61
C HIS A 684 1.41 8.44 6.84
N SER A 685 0.86 8.69 8.03
CA SER A 685 1.22 7.92 9.24
C SER A 685 0.85 6.44 9.11
N VAL A 686 -0.07 6.09 8.19
CA VAL A 686 -0.38 4.70 7.86
C VAL A 686 0.85 4.01 7.28
N ILE A 687 1.57 4.68 6.37
CA ILE A 687 2.79 4.16 5.73
C ILE A 687 3.85 3.91 6.80
N LYS A 688 4.07 4.86 7.72
CA LYS A 688 4.97 4.69 8.85
C LYS A 688 4.59 3.45 9.67
N LEU A 689 3.31 3.32 10.03
CA LEU A 689 2.82 2.20 10.83
C LEU A 689 3.15 0.86 10.15
N VAL A 690 2.69 0.66 8.90
CA VAL A 690 2.86 -0.60 8.18
C VAL A 690 4.32 -0.87 7.83
N TRP A 691 5.08 0.15 7.42
CA TRP A 691 6.52 0.03 7.15
C TRP A 691 7.26 -0.47 8.39
N SER A 692 6.96 0.10 9.57
CA SER A 692 7.65 -0.27 10.80
C SER A 692 7.38 -1.70 11.24
N THR A 693 6.15 -2.19 11.07
CA THR A 693 5.79 -3.58 11.40
C THR A 693 6.33 -4.56 10.38
N THR A 694 6.31 -4.22 9.09
CA THR A 694 6.88 -5.05 8.02
C THR A 694 8.40 -5.18 8.17
N MET A 695 9.11 -4.08 8.48
CA MET A 695 10.56 -4.14 8.77
C MET A 695 10.91 -5.10 9.90
N GLN A 696 10.13 -5.09 11.00
CA GLN A 696 10.32 -6.04 12.09
C GLN A 696 10.02 -7.47 11.66
N ALA A 697 8.94 -7.69 10.92
CA ALA A 697 8.59 -9.02 10.42
C ALA A 697 9.68 -9.58 9.51
N ILE A 698 10.30 -8.75 8.65
CA ILE A 698 11.43 -9.15 7.80
C ILE A 698 12.62 -9.60 8.64
N GLY A 699 13.03 -8.81 9.64
CA GLY A 699 14.14 -9.17 10.54
C GLY A 699 13.86 -10.46 11.34
N ASP A 700 12.62 -10.62 11.84
CA ASP A 700 12.19 -11.83 12.54
C ASP A 700 12.18 -13.06 11.61
N THR A 701 11.75 -12.91 10.36
CA THR A 701 11.76 -13.98 9.36
C THR A 701 13.19 -14.35 8.94
N HIS A 702 14.10 -13.38 8.76
CA HIS A 702 15.51 -13.68 8.42
C HIS A 702 16.15 -14.59 9.49
N LEU A 703 16.00 -14.26 10.77
CA LEU A 703 16.50 -15.08 11.87
C LEU A 703 15.86 -16.48 11.88
N ARG A 704 14.54 -16.57 11.68
CA ARG A 704 13.79 -17.83 11.77
C ARG A 704 14.10 -18.78 10.61
N VAL A 705 14.21 -18.25 9.39
CA VAL A 705 14.42 -19.05 8.17
C VAL A 705 15.82 -19.67 8.15
N LEU A 706 16.84 -18.97 8.65
CA LEU A 706 18.19 -19.53 8.83
C LEU A 706 18.28 -20.56 9.97
N GLY A 707 17.31 -20.57 10.89
CA GLY A 707 17.25 -21.53 12.00
C GLY A 707 18.50 -21.48 12.88
N PRO A 708 19.07 -22.64 13.29
CA PRO A 708 20.26 -22.67 14.15
C PRO A 708 21.48 -21.92 13.57
N ALA A 709 21.62 -21.84 12.24
CA ALA A 709 22.72 -21.10 11.62
C ALA A 709 22.64 -19.60 11.89
N ALA A 710 21.46 -19.07 12.16
CA ALA A 710 21.24 -17.66 12.51
C ALA A 710 21.85 -17.28 13.86
N ILE A 711 22.05 -18.25 14.77
CA ILE A 711 22.49 -17.97 16.16
C ILE A 711 24.03 -17.86 16.27
N THR A 712 24.78 -18.36 15.29
CA THR A 712 26.25 -18.23 15.28
C THR A 712 26.68 -17.02 14.47
N THR A 713 27.67 -16.26 14.96
CA THR A 713 28.18 -15.08 14.23
C THR A 713 28.88 -15.44 12.91
N ALA A 714 29.42 -16.65 12.79
CA ALA A 714 30.10 -17.10 11.57
C ALA A 714 29.15 -17.20 10.37
N THR A 715 27.88 -17.51 10.59
CA THR A 715 26.89 -17.75 9.53
C THR A 715 25.64 -16.87 9.61
N GLY A 716 25.39 -16.25 10.77
CA GLY A 716 24.14 -15.56 11.07
C GLY A 716 24.29 -14.10 11.50
N ALA A 717 25.49 -13.50 11.40
CA ALA A 717 25.71 -12.12 11.86
C ALA A 717 24.76 -11.11 11.23
N ALA A 718 24.49 -11.21 9.92
CA ALA A 718 23.53 -10.34 9.23
C ALA A 718 22.10 -10.52 9.77
N ALA A 719 21.65 -11.77 9.93
CA ALA A 719 20.32 -12.06 10.47
C ALA A 719 20.15 -11.60 11.93
N GLN A 720 21.20 -11.71 12.75
CA GLN A 720 21.22 -11.17 14.10
C GLN A 720 21.11 -9.65 14.08
N HIS A 721 21.90 -8.99 13.23
CA HIS A 721 21.85 -7.54 13.08
C HIS A 721 20.46 -7.09 12.63
N ASP A 722 19.89 -7.66 11.55
CA ASP A 722 18.56 -7.32 11.03
C ASP A 722 17.45 -7.50 12.08
N TYR A 723 17.48 -8.62 12.81
CA TYR A 723 16.55 -8.88 13.92
C TYR A 723 16.65 -7.82 15.02
N LEU A 724 17.86 -7.42 15.39
CA LEU A 724 18.10 -6.46 16.47
C LEU A 724 17.79 -5.02 16.04
N ILE A 725 18.27 -4.58 14.87
CA ILE A 725 18.12 -3.21 14.39
C ILE A 725 16.67 -2.89 14.00
N SER A 726 15.93 -3.86 13.46
CA SER A 726 14.52 -3.67 13.07
C SER A 726 13.63 -3.29 14.26
N ARG A 727 14.04 -3.59 15.50
CA ARG A 727 13.31 -3.18 16.71
C ARG A 727 13.22 -1.66 16.86
N SER A 728 14.13 -0.90 16.28
CA SER A 728 14.08 0.56 16.27
C SER A 728 12.88 1.11 15.46
N ALA A 729 12.43 0.41 14.41
CA ALA A 729 11.45 0.94 13.45
C ALA A 729 10.08 1.28 14.08
N THR A 730 9.66 0.52 15.09
CA THR A 730 8.38 0.75 15.79
C THR A 730 8.49 1.77 16.93
N ILE A 731 9.68 2.32 17.19
CA ILE A 731 9.99 3.25 18.28
C ILE A 731 10.38 4.62 17.72
N ALA A 732 11.36 4.66 16.82
CA ALA A 732 11.90 5.87 16.20
C ALA A 732 10.87 6.52 15.26
N GLY A 733 10.98 7.84 15.07
CA GLY A 733 10.01 8.62 14.29
C GLY A 733 8.59 8.65 14.89
N GLY A 734 8.46 8.30 16.19
CA GLY A 734 7.20 8.15 16.93
C GLY A 734 6.74 6.69 17.01
N THR A 735 6.31 6.24 18.19
CA THR A 735 5.98 4.81 18.41
C THR A 735 4.75 4.38 17.62
N THR A 736 4.59 3.09 17.38
CA THR A 736 3.38 2.57 16.69
C THR A 736 2.08 2.91 17.44
N GLU A 737 2.10 2.97 18.76
CA GLU A 737 0.95 3.37 19.59
C GLU A 737 0.59 4.85 19.34
N ILE A 738 1.58 5.72 19.19
CA ILE A 738 1.37 7.13 18.85
C ILE A 738 0.89 7.27 17.40
N MET A 739 1.43 6.48 16.47
CA MET A 739 0.93 6.46 15.08
C MET A 739 -0.54 6.04 15.04
N ARG A 740 -0.92 4.98 15.76
CA ARG A 740 -2.32 4.55 15.87
C ARG A 740 -3.21 5.61 16.50
N ASN A 741 -2.75 6.32 17.54
CA ASN A 741 -3.49 7.44 18.11
C ASN A 741 -3.68 8.58 17.09
N ILE A 742 -2.63 8.94 16.34
CA ILE A 742 -2.70 9.97 15.29
C ILE A 742 -3.69 9.57 14.21
N LEU A 743 -3.65 8.33 13.73
CA LEU A 743 -4.58 7.81 12.73
C LEU A 743 -6.02 7.84 13.25
N ALA A 744 -6.27 7.31 14.43
CA ALA A 744 -7.59 7.30 15.04
C ALA A 744 -8.15 8.72 15.23
N GLU A 745 -7.36 9.66 15.75
CA GLU A 745 -7.86 10.99 16.11
C GLU A 745 -7.87 11.98 14.93
N ARG A 746 -6.87 11.94 14.05
CA ARG A 746 -6.71 12.93 12.97
C ARG A 746 -7.21 12.46 11.62
N VAL A 747 -7.22 11.14 11.37
CA VAL A 747 -7.70 10.57 10.10
C VAL A 747 -9.12 10.05 10.27
N LEU A 748 -9.38 9.26 11.31
CA LEU A 748 -10.70 8.68 11.57
C LEU A 748 -11.62 9.60 12.40
N GLY A 749 -11.09 10.71 12.96
CA GLY A 749 -11.90 11.66 13.74
C GLY A 749 -12.45 11.13 15.06
N MET A 750 -11.85 10.06 15.62
CA MET A 750 -12.29 9.45 16.86
C MET A 750 -12.07 10.36 18.08
N PRO A 751 -12.94 10.29 19.11
CA PRO A 751 -12.86 11.16 20.28
C PRO A 751 -11.59 10.90 21.11
N LYS A 752 -11.07 11.95 21.76
CA LYS A 752 -9.87 11.87 22.59
C LYS A 752 -10.08 11.12 23.90
#